data_AF-A0A453K1H1-F1
#
_entry.id   AF-A0A453K1H1-F1
#
_cell.length_a   1.000
_cell.length_b   1.000
_cell.length_c   1.000
_cell.angle_alpha   90.00
_cell.angle_beta   90.00
_cell.angle_gamma   90.00
#
_symmetry.space_group_name_H-M   'P 1'
#
loop_
_entity.id
_entity.type
_entity.pdbx_description
1 polymer ?
#
loop_
_entity_poly.entity_id
_entity_poly.type
_entity_poly.pdbx_seq_one_letter_code
_entity_poly.pdbx_strand_id
1 'polypeptide(L)'
;MEWTQILRYLLKFFVAIAWIIILPVTYSSSIKSPSGAGKLLNSLTWNWYNQSVYNFAIIIYMIPNILSALLFLLPQLQNIMERSNWRAVILLMWWIQPRLYIARGMHEDIFSIFKYVFFWVVLLTSKLAFSFYVEISPMIEPTKFILDQVVGNYEWHEIFPFLPHNLGVVITIWAPIVLVYFMDTQIWYAIFSTVFGGVSGALSHVGEIRTLGMLRVRFKSMPDAFRKCRVAAHKEQALDVRSFFCVWNSFINSLREEDFISDREKDMLMAPSSSSNLPVVPWPPFLLASKVPTALHMAMTSKEGDDHELIEKIKLDKDRYNAVIECYESLKIILVCLLLDYNDKRIVDDIDKIVRNSMQNNTLLEDFKMAEIGKVSNTLVKLLQLLKSEPTDDTTERKIVNALQDFMEIATRDFMKDGHGILKDENERKQSFTNLNMDVIKDAFWREQFVRLHLLLTMKDSAMDVPTNLDARRRITFFANSLFMKMPRAPQVHDMISFSVLTPYYNEEVLYSSHELNRKNEDGISILFYLQKIYPDEWKNFLERIGVDPDNEEEVKGCMDDILIWASYRGQTLARTVRGMMYYRRALEVQCYEDMKSEQDLGGDESARSKAIADVKFTYVVACQLYGMHKASKDSRERGLYENILNLMLTYPALRIAYIDEKEVPLPNGKMEKHYYSVLVKGDDEEIYRVKLPGKPTEVGEGKPNNQNHAIIFTRGEALQAIDMNQ
;
A
#
# COMPACT_ATOMS: atom_id res chain seq x y z
N MET A 1 -4.41 35.21 20.13
CA MET A 1 -4.07 35.11 18.69
C MET A 1 -5.04 35.92 17.83
N GLU A 2 -6.31 36.04 18.21
CA GLU A 2 -7.35 36.76 17.46
C GLU A 2 -7.13 38.27 17.33
N TRP A 3 -6.73 38.97 18.39
CA TRP A 3 -6.53 40.43 18.37
C TRP A 3 -5.50 40.90 17.33
N THR A 4 -4.39 40.17 17.16
CA THR A 4 -3.35 40.54 16.18
C THR A 4 -3.77 40.24 14.74
N GLN A 5 -4.70 39.29 14.53
CA GLN A 5 -5.30 39.02 13.23
C GLN A 5 -6.34 40.08 12.87
N ILE A 6 -7.22 40.44 13.81
CA ILE A 6 -8.21 41.51 13.64
C ILE A 6 -7.52 42.82 13.29
N LEU A 7 -6.46 43.18 14.04
CA LEU A 7 -5.66 44.37 13.76
C LEU A 7 -5.07 44.37 12.34
N ARG A 8 -4.57 43.22 11.88
CA ARG A 8 -4.00 43.07 10.54
C ARG A 8 -5.06 43.31 9.46
N TYR A 9 -6.25 42.73 9.61
CA TYR A 9 -7.33 42.89 8.63
C TYR A 9 -7.82 44.34 8.56
N LEU A 10 -7.98 45.00 9.71
CA LEU A 10 -8.33 46.42 9.76
C LEU A 10 -7.27 47.28 9.05
N LEU A 11 -5.98 47.02 9.31
CA LEU A 11 -4.89 47.81 8.70
C LEU A 11 -4.80 47.57 7.18
N LYS A 12 -4.99 46.32 6.71
CA LYS A 12 -5.10 46.02 5.27
C LYS A 12 -6.30 46.71 4.62
N PHE A 13 -7.43 46.78 5.32
CA PHE A 13 -8.63 47.47 4.83
C PHE A 13 -8.38 48.99 4.67
N PHE A 14 -7.80 49.65 5.67
CA PHE A 14 -7.45 51.07 5.56
C PHE A 14 -6.42 51.34 4.46
N VAL A 15 -5.41 50.48 4.31
CA VAL A 15 -4.43 50.60 3.23
C VAL A 15 -5.09 50.41 1.85
N ALA A 16 -6.04 49.48 1.73
CA ALA A 16 -6.79 49.29 0.48
C ALA A 16 -7.63 50.53 0.13
N ILE A 17 -8.34 51.12 1.10
CA ILE A 17 -9.08 52.37 0.92
C ILE A 17 -8.14 53.50 0.48
N ALA A 18 -6.98 53.63 1.13
CA ALA A 18 -5.99 54.63 0.75
C ALA A 18 -5.57 54.49 -0.71
N TRP A 19 -5.31 53.27 -1.20
CA TRP A 19 -4.96 53.02 -2.60
C TRP A 19 -6.12 53.25 -3.58
N ILE A 20 -7.36 52.92 -3.19
CA ILE A 20 -8.57 53.23 -3.97
C ILE A 20 -8.72 54.74 -4.18
N ILE A 21 -8.23 55.57 -3.26
CA ILE A 21 -8.26 57.03 -3.39
C ILE A 21 -7.03 57.52 -4.15
N ILE A 22 -5.83 57.08 -3.76
CA ILE A 22 -4.54 57.57 -4.31
C ILE A 22 -4.42 57.27 -5.82
N LEU A 23 -4.77 56.07 -6.28
CA LEU A 23 -4.56 55.68 -7.68
C LEU A 23 -5.47 56.47 -8.66
N PRO A 24 -6.79 56.62 -8.44
CA PRO A 24 -7.63 57.44 -9.31
C PRO A 24 -7.31 58.93 -9.24
N VAL A 25 -6.94 59.45 -8.07
CA VAL A 25 -6.55 60.85 -7.89
C VAL A 25 -5.28 61.16 -8.70
N THR A 26 -4.24 60.33 -8.57
CA THR A 26 -2.97 60.49 -9.31
C THR A 26 -3.12 60.18 -10.81
N TYR A 27 -4.04 59.29 -11.19
CA TYR A 27 -4.38 59.04 -12.59
C TYR A 27 -5.07 60.26 -13.23
N SER A 28 -6.05 60.85 -12.52
CA SER A 28 -6.76 62.03 -12.99
C SER A 28 -5.85 63.25 -13.15
N SER A 29 -4.87 63.43 -12.26
CA SER A 29 -3.86 64.50 -12.37
C SER A 29 -2.81 64.25 -13.45
N SER A 30 -2.70 63.02 -13.98
CA SER A 30 -1.84 62.68 -15.11
C SER A 30 -2.47 63.01 -16.47
N ILE A 31 -3.78 63.26 -16.54
CA ILE A 31 -4.51 63.51 -17.80
C ILE A 31 -4.56 65.02 -18.08
N LYS A 32 -4.16 65.44 -19.29
CA LYS A 32 -4.12 66.86 -19.69
C LYS A 32 -5.51 67.53 -19.76
N SER A 33 -6.58 66.77 -19.98
CA SER A 33 -7.96 67.28 -20.06
C SER A 33 -8.98 66.29 -19.47
N PRO A 34 -9.16 66.25 -18.13
CA PRO A 34 -10.10 65.32 -17.49
C PRO A 34 -11.56 65.75 -17.74
N SER A 35 -12.44 64.79 -18.06
CA SER A 35 -13.89 65.00 -18.23
C SER A 35 -14.67 64.50 -17.01
N GLY A 36 -15.82 65.13 -16.73
CA GLY A 36 -16.76 64.70 -15.67
C GLY A 36 -16.14 64.57 -14.28
N ALA A 37 -16.21 63.36 -13.70
CA ALA A 37 -15.71 63.02 -12.36
C ALA A 37 -14.20 63.28 -12.17
N GLY A 38 -13.41 63.27 -13.25
CA GLY A 38 -11.99 63.62 -13.19
C GLY A 38 -11.73 65.08 -12.79
N LYS A 39 -12.64 66.01 -13.09
CA LYS A 39 -12.51 67.43 -12.65
C LYS A 39 -12.70 67.59 -11.14
N LEU A 40 -13.60 66.80 -10.55
CA LEU A 40 -13.86 66.77 -9.10
C LEU A 40 -12.64 66.21 -8.34
N LEU A 41 -12.03 65.13 -8.84
CA LEU A 41 -10.81 64.56 -8.27
C LEU A 41 -9.60 65.50 -8.41
N ASN A 42 -9.50 66.25 -9.51
CA ASN A 42 -8.43 67.23 -9.71
C ASN A 42 -8.56 68.47 -8.81
N SER A 43 -9.75 68.80 -8.31
CA SER A 43 -9.90 69.89 -7.31
C SER A 43 -9.39 69.51 -5.92
N LEU A 44 -9.22 68.21 -5.65
CA LEU A 44 -8.71 67.70 -4.38
C LEU A 44 -7.17 67.74 -4.31
N THR A 45 -6.49 67.96 -5.44
CA THR A 45 -5.03 67.91 -5.56
C THR A 45 -4.44 69.29 -5.80
N TRP A 46 -3.40 69.64 -5.03
CA TRP A 46 -2.59 70.83 -5.30
C TRP A 46 -1.74 70.61 -6.55
N ASN A 47 -2.25 70.96 -7.74
CA ASN A 47 -1.53 71.24 -9.00
C ASN A 47 -0.22 70.45 -9.26
N TRP A 48 -0.18 69.14 -8.98
CA TRP A 48 0.93 68.26 -9.34
C TRP A 48 0.63 67.62 -10.71
N TYR A 49 0.81 68.41 -11.76
CA TYR A 49 0.82 67.90 -13.13
C TYR A 49 2.14 67.18 -13.39
N ASN A 50 2.20 65.88 -13.05
CA ASN A 50 3.37 65.07 -13.31
C ASN A 50 2.99 63.60 -13.51
N GLN A 51 3.14 63.13 -14.75
CA GLN A 51 2.97 61.72 -15.13
C GLN A 51 3.92 60.79 -14.36
N SER A 52 5.02 61.32 -13.84
CA SER A 52 5.94 60.60 -12.95
C SER A 52 5.30 60.20 -11.61
N VAL A 53 4.43 61.02 -11.03
CA VAL A 53 3.82 60.77 -9.71
C VAL A 53 2.90 59.55 -9.75
N TYR A 54 2.12 59.40 -10.82
CA TYR A 54 1.26 58.24 -11.03
C TYR A 54 2.10 56.94 -11.19
N ASN A 55 3.17 56.99 -11.99
CA ASN A 55 4.07 55.85 -12.15
C ASN A 55 4.76 55.46 -10.82
N PHE A 56 5.20 56.44 -10.02
CA PHE A 56 5.74 56.17 -8.68
C PHE A 56 4.69 55.55 -7.75
N ALA A 57 3.45 56.04 -7.77
CA ALA A 57 2.35 55.47 -6.97
C ALA A 57 2.08 54.02 -7.36
N ILE A 58 2.08 53.68 -8.66
CA ILE A 58 1.95 52.30 -9.14
C ILE A 58 3.10 51.43 -8.63
N ILE A 59 4.35 51.90 -8.74
CA ILE A 59 5.51 51.12 -8.27
C ILE A 59 5.37 50.81 -6.79
N ILE A 60 5.04 51.82 -5.97
CA ILE A 60 4.87 51.64 -4.51
C ILE A 60 3.72 50.67 -4.21
N TYR A 61 2.60 50.77 -4.94
CA TYR A 61 1.48 49.84 -4.82
C TYR A 61 1.87 48.40 -5.16
N MET A 62 2.74 48.21 -6.15
CA MET A 62 3.17 46.90 -6.63
C MET A 62 4.29 46.28 -5.78
N ILE A 63 5.08 47.05 -5.03
CA ILE A 63 6.22 46.55 -4.21
C ILE A 63 5.82 45.35 -3.33
N PRO A 64 4.72 45.36 -2.55
CA PRO A 64 4.35 44.22 -1.71
C PRO A 64 4.07 42.95 -2.52
N ASN A 65 3.45 43.10 -3.70
CA ASN A 65 3.14 41.97 -4.58
C ASN A 65 4.40 41.44 -5.25
N ILE A 66 5.31 42.32 -5.69
CA ILE A 66 6.61 41.96 -6.25
C ILE A 66 7.46 41.24 -5.19
N LEU A 67 7.49 41.75 -3.96
CA LEU A 67 8.20 41.12 -2.85
C LEU A 67 7.61 39.74 -2.55
N SER A 68 6.28 39.60 -2.53
CA SER A 68 5.62 38.31 -2.35
C SER A 68 5.95 37.33 -3.48
N ALA A 69 5.97 37.79 -4.75
CA ALA A 69 6.33 36.96 -5.89
C ALA A 69 7.81 36.54 -5.84
N LEU A 70 8.71 37.44 -5.42
CA LEU A 70 10.12 37.15 -5.26
C LEU A 70 10.38 36.15 -4.13
N LEU A 71 9.66 36.26 -3.00
CA LEU A 71 9.72 35.29 -1.92
C LEU A 71 9.18 33.92 -2.36
N PHE A 72 8.11 33.90 -3.16
CA PHE A 72 7.58 32.66 -3.74
C PHE A 72 8.58 31.97 -4.68
N LEU A 73 9.33 32.74 -5.49
CA LEU A 73 10.39 32.22 -6.36
C LEU A 73 11.66 31.79 -5.60
N LEU A 74 11.83 32.25 -4.36
CA LEU A 74 12.99 31.98 -3.50
C LEU A 74 12.54 31.32 -2.17
N PRO A 75 12.03 30.07 -2.20
CA PRO A 75 11.52 29.37 -1.04
C PRO A 75 12.58 29.20 0.07
N GLN A 76 13.87 29.12 -0.28
CA GLN A 76 14.95 29.06 0.71
C GLN A 76 15.02 30.33 1.57
N LEU A 77 14.88 31.51 0.95
CA LEU A 77 14.87 32.78 1.66
C LEU A 77 13.63 32.87 2.56
N GLN A 78 12.48 32.46 2.04
CA GLN A 78 11.22 32.43 2.80
C GLN A 78 11.31 31.48 4.00
N ASN A 79 11.86 30.28 3.83
CA ASN A 79 12.07 29.32 4.92
C ASN A 79 13.00 29.87 6.01
N ILE A 80 14.07 30.57 5.64
CA ILE A 80 14.97 31.25 6.59
C ILE A 80 14.23 32.36 7.34
N MET A 81 13.43 33.17 6.62
CA MET A 81 12.65 34.25 7.22
C MET A 81 11.58 33.75 8.17
N GLU A 82 10.88 32.65 7.86
CA GLU A 82 9.86 32.03 8.71
C GLU A 82 10.43 31.39 9.98
N ARG A 83 11.67 30.88 9.91
CA ARG A 83 12.40 30.32 11.06
C ARG A 83 13.11 31.38 11.88
N SER A 84 13.25 32.60 11.35
CA SER A 84 13.95 33.69 12.03
C SER A 84 13.15 34.23 13.21
N ASN A 85 13.84 34.41 14.34
CA ASN A 85 13.28 35.05 15.53
C ASN A 85 13.51 36.57 15.56
N TRP A 86 14.00 37.16 14.45
CA TRP A 86 14.31 38.58 14.40
C TRP A 86 13.02 39.42 14.30
N ARG A 87 12.86 40.40 15.20
CA ARG A 87 11.61 41.19 15.33
C ARG A 87 11.21 41.91 14.04
N ALA A 88 12.17 42.41 13.28
CA ALA A 88 11.92 43.09 12.00
C ALA A 88 11.35 42.12 10.94
N VAL A 89 11.90 40.91 10.85
CA VAL A 89 11.43 39.86 9.92
C VAL A 89 10.05 39.36 10.34
N ILE A 90 9.80 39.21 11.64
CA ILE A 90 8.48 38.81 12.15
C ILE A 90 7.40 39.85 11.78
N LEU A 91 7.70 41.14 11.88
CA LEU A 91 6.76 42.21 11.55
C LEU A 91 6.49 42.27 10.03
N LEU A 92 7.54 42.11 9.22
CA LEU A 92 7.42 42.03 7.76
C LEU A 92 6.57 40.82 7.33
N MET A 93 6.88 39.64 7.87
CA MET A 93 6.13 38.41 7.58
C MET A 93 4.70 38.48 8.09
N TRP A 94 4.43 39.10 9.24
CA TRP A 94 3.07 39.33 9.74
C TRP A 94 2.22 40.16 8.77
N TRP A 95 2.80 41.12 8.05
CA TRP A 95 2.09 41.86 7.02
C TRP A 95 1.73 40.97 5.81
N ILE A 96 2.71 40.19 5.33
CA ILE A 96 2.62 39.38 4.10
C ILE A 96 1.76 38.12 4.31
N GLN A 97 2.00 37.34 5.37
CA GLN A 97 1.34 36.06 5.63
C GLN A 97 0.86 35.91 7.09
N PRO A 98 -0.25 35.16 7.33
CA PRO A 98 -0.65 34.83 8.69
C PRO A 98 0.38 33.90 9.32
N ARG A 99 0.69 34.11 10.60
CA ARG A 99 1.63 33.27 11.34
C ARG A 99 0.98 31.91 11.62
N LEU A 100 1.07 30.99 10.68
CA LEU A 100 0.69 29.60 10.87
C LEU A 100 1.63 28.98 11.91
N TYR A 101 1.09 28.22 12.86
CA TYR A 101 1.90 27.50 13.85
C TYR A 101 2.45 26.18 13.26
N ILE A 102 1.66 25.55 12.39
CA ILE A 102 1.94 24.29 11.72
C ILE A 102 2.49 24.59 10.31
N ALA A 103 3.41 23.75 9.81
CA ALA A 103 4.03 23.83 8.49
C ALA A 103 4.98 25.01 8.20
N ARG A 104 5.57 25.64 9.23
CA ARG A 104 6.60 26.67 9.03
C ARG A 104 7.86 26.11 8.41
N GLY A 105 8.39 26.79 7.41
CA GLY A 105 9.66 26.39 6.81
C GLY A 105 9.58 25.05 6.06
N MET A 106 8.39 24.66 5.61
CA MET A 106 8.11 23.46 4.82
C MET A 106 7.86 23.78 3.33
N HIS A 107 8.40 24.89 2.82
CA HIS A 107 8.28 25.21 1.40
C HIS A 107 9.04 24.18 0.56
N GLU A 108 8.45 23.82 -0.57
CA GLU A 108 9.01 22.92 -1.59
C GLU A 108 10.33 23.42 -2.17
N ASP A 109 11.12 22.49 -2.71
CA ASP A 109 12.38 22.80 -3.37
C ASP A 109 12.19 23.75 -4.57
N ILE A 110 13.20 24.59 -4.84
CA ILE A 110 13.21 25.56 -5.95
C ILE A 110 12.88 24.87 -7.29
N PHE A 111 13.39 23.67 -7.50
CA PHE A 111 13.15 22.90 -8.73
C PHE A 111 11.70 22.45 -8.88
N SER A 112 11.04 22.07 -7.78
CA SER A 112 9.61 21.72 -7.77
C SER A 112 8.75 22.94 -8.09
N ILE A 113 9.09 24.10 -7.51
CA ILE A 113 8.42 25.37 -7.83
C ILE A 113 8.62 25.75 -9.30
N PHE A 114 9.85 25.64 -9.81
CA PHE A 114 10.12 25.92 -11.22
C PHE A 114 9.29 25.03 -12.15
N LYS A 115 9.21 23.73 -11.88
CA LYS A 115 8.34 22.81 -12.64
C LYS A 115 6.87 23.23 -12.60
N TYR A 116 6.37 23.60 -11.42
CA TYR A 116 4.99 24.06 -11.25
C TYR A 116 4.72 25.35 -12.03
N VAL A 117 5.59 26.35 -11.91
CA VAL A 117 5.48 27.61 -12.65
C VAL A 117 5.57 27.37 -14.16
N PHE A 118 6.52 26.53 -14.60
CA PHE A 118 6.68 26.17 -16.01
C PHE A 118 5.40 25.53 -16.58
N PHE A 119 4.78 24.61 -15.85
CA PHE A 119 3.50 23.99 -16.24
C PHE A 119 2.43 25.05 -16.51
N TRP A 120 2.24 26.00 -15.58
CA TRP A 120 1.22 27.04 -15.72
C TRP A 120 1.55 28.04 -16.82
N VAL A 121 2.82 28.43 -16.96
CA VAL A 121 3.25 29.37 -18.02
C VAL A 121 2.95 28.77 -19.39
N VAL A 122 3.30 27.50 -19.62
CA VAL A 122 3.05 26.84 -20.91
C VAL A 122 1.55 26.72 -21.16
N LEU A 123 0.77 26.24 -20.19
CA LEU A 123 -0.69 26.08 -20.29
C LEU A 123 -1.38 27.41 -20.59
N LEU A 124 -1.09 28.45 -19.81
CA LEU A 124 -1.72 29.76 -19.99
C LEU A 124 -1.31 30.40 -21.31
N THR A 125 -0.03 30.28 -21.70
CA THR A 125 0.44 30.83 -22.98
C THR A 125 -0.24 30.14 -24.17
N SER A 126 -0.35 28.80 -24.16
CA SER A 126 -1.03 28.07 -25.23
C SER A 126 -2.52 28.38 -25.26
N LYS A 127 -3.18 28.44 -24.10
CA LYS A 127 -4.61 28.77 -23.97
C LYS A 127 -4.89 30.19 -24.47
N LEU A 128 -4.12 31.18 -24.03
CA LEU A 128 -4.26 32.56 -24.45
C LEU A 128 -4.03 32.71 -25.96
N ALA A 129 -3.04 32.02 -26.51
CA ALA A 129 -2.80 32.01 -27.95
C ALA A 129 -4.00 31.41 -28.71
N PHE A 130 -4.51 30.25 -28.28
CA PHE A 130 -5.66 29.61 -28.89
C PHE A 130 -6.91 30.49 -28.82
N SER A 131 -7.28 30.98 -27.63
CA SER A 131 -8.41 31.90 -27.44
C SER A 131 -8.25 33.16 -28.29
N PHE A 132 -7.04 33.72 -28.41
CA PHE A 132 -6.82 34.90 -29.22
C PHE A 132 -7.07 34.61 -30.72
N TYR A 133 -6.45 33.58 -31.28
CA TYR A 133 -6.55 33.30 -32.71
C TYR A 133 -7.90 32.73 -33.14
N VAL A 134 -8.53 31.89 -32.30
CA VAL A 134 -9.75 31.15 -32.67
C VAL A 134 -11.02 31.85 -32.19
N GLU A 135 -11.03 32.43 -30.99
CA GLU A 135 -12.24 33.03 -30.41
C GLU A 135 -12.30 34.55 -30.64
N ILE A 136 -11.21 35.25 -30.31
CA ILE A 136 -11.20 36.72 -30.28
C ILE A 136 -10.97 37.30 -31.68
N SER A 137 -9.94 36.86 -32.40
CA SER A 137 -9.54 37.44 -33.68
C SER A 137 -10.67 37.49 -34.72
N PRO A 138 -11.48 36.42 -34.92
CA PRO A 138 -12.59 36.45 -35.87
C PRO A 138 -13.71 37.42 -35.48
N MET A 139 -13.81 37.79 -34.19
CA MET A 139 -14.87 38.66 -33.68
C MET A 139 -14.52 40.15 -33.77
N ILE A 140 -13.24 40.50 -33.95
CA ILE A 140 -12.79 41.90 -33.96
C ILE A 140 -13.44 42.66 -35.13
N GLU A 141 -13.43 42.09 -36.33
CA GLU A 141 -13.94 42.75 -37.53
C GLU A 141 -15.48 42.90 -37.52
N PRO A 142 -16.28 41.86 -37.19
CA PRO A 142 -17.72 42.02 -36.96
C PRO A 142 -18.06 43.03 -35.87
N THR A 143 -17.29 43.04 -34.77
CA THR A 143 -17.54 43.97 -33.65
C THR A 143 -17.32 45.43 -34.08
N LYS A 144 -16.24 45.70 -34.82
CA LYS A 144 -15.98 47.04 -35.39
C LYS A 144 -17.09 47.45 -36.35
N PHE A 145 -17.49 46.55 -37.25
CA PHE A 145 -18.57 46.83 -38.18
C PHE A 145 -19.88 47.21 -37.48
N ILE A 146 -20.28 46.49 -36.42
CA ILE A 146 -21.52 46.78 -35.66
C ILE A 146 -21.44 48.09 -34.87
N LEU A 147 -20.25 48.43 -34.35
CA LEU A 147 -20.01 49.68 -33.63
C LEU A 147 -20.04 50.90 -34.55
N ASP A 148 -19.59 50.77 -35.80
CA ASP A 148 -19.55 51.86 -36.78
C ASP A 148 -20.93 52.15 -37.43
N GLN A 149 -21.93 51.28 -37.24
CA GLN A 149 -23.30 51.48 -37.73
C GLN A 149 -24.07 52.44 -36.82
N VAL A 150 -24.46 53.60 -37.35
CA VAL A 150 -25.38 54.54 -36.68
C VAL A 150 -26.81 54.16 -37.06
N VAL A 151 -27.55 53.59 -36.12
CA VAL A 151 -28.98 53.26 -36.30
C VAL A 151 -29.80 54.51 -35.98
N GLY A 152 -30.62 54.96 -36.94
CA GLY A 152 -31.61 56.04 -36.72
C GLY A 152 -32.78 55.58 -35.84
N ASN A 153 -33.66 56.52 -35.44
CA ASN A 153 -34.78 56.33 -34.50
C ASN A 153 -35.40 54.91 -34.51
N TYR A 154 -35.33 54.22 -33.36
CA TYR A 154 -35.95 52.92 -33.16
C TYR A 154 -37.49 53.05 -33.14
N GLU A 155 -38.20 52.22 -33.92
CA GLU A 155 -39.69 52.17 -33.92
C GLU A 155 -40.28 51.44 -32.69
N TRP A 156 -39.45 50.82 -31.83
CA TRP A 156 -39.85 50.05 -30.65
C TRP A 156 -39.17 50.55 -29.37
N HIS A 157 -39.75 50.24 -28.19
CA HIS A 157 -39.33 50.81 -26.90
C HIS A 157 -37.83 50.64 -26.61
N GLU A 158 -37.12 51.76 -26.48
CA GLU A 158 -35.72 51.79 -26.07
C GLU A 158 -35.60 51.46 -24.57
N ILE A 159 -35.00 50.31 -24.25
CA ILE A 159 -34.73 49.91 -22.87
C ILE A 159 -33.54 50.71 -22.27
N PHE A 160 -32.65 51.27 -23.11
CA PHE A 160 -31.50 52.08 -22.70
C PHE A 160 -31.29 53.32 -23.62
N PRO A 161 -32.01 54.44 -23.38
CA PRO A 161 -32.10 55.58 -24.31
C PRO A 161 -30.86 56.50 -24.39
N PHE A 162 -29.76 56.20 -23.68
CA PHE A 162 -28.59 57.09 -23.58
C PHE A 162 -27.28 56.49 -24.13
N LEU A 163 -27.32 55.32 -24.79
CA LEU A 163 -26.11 54.73 -25.38
C LEU A 163 -25.99 55.09 -26.87
N PRO A 164 -24.99 55.89 -27.28
CA PRO A 164 -24.86 56.36 -28.67
C PRO A 164 -24.41 55.27 -29.67
N HIS A 165 -24.21 54.02 -29.24
CA HIS A 165 -23.71 52.92 -30.07
C HIS A 165 -24.48 51.62 -29.76
N ASN A 166 -24.46 50.66 -30.69
CA ASN A 166 -25.09 49.34 -30.61
C ASN A 166 -24.46 48.39 -29.56
N LEU A 167 -24.10 48.91 -28.38
CA LEU A 167 -23.36 48.21 -27.34
C LEU A 167 -24.11 46.97 -26.82
N GLY A 168 -25.44 47.04 -26.75
CA GLY A 168 -26.28 45.91 -26.32
C GLY A 168 -26.15 44.69 -27.23
N VAL A 169 -26.15 44.92 -28.56
CA VAL A 169 -25.98 43.84 -29.56
C VAL A 169 -24.58 43.23 -29.46
N VAL A 170 -23.55 44.07 -29.27
CA VAL A 170 -22.18 43.61 -29.03
C VAL A 170 -22.12 42.73 -27.78
N ILE A 171 -22.74 43.14 -26.67
CA ILE A 171 -22.77 42.35 -25.43
C ILE A 171 -23.45 40.99 -25.66
N THR A 172 -24.60 40.95 -26.35
CA THR A 172 -25.31 39.69 -26.64
C THR A 172 -24.49 38.74 -27.49
N ILE A 173 -23.71 39.26 -28.45
CA ILE A 173 -22.83 38.46 -29.31
C ILE A 173 -21.59 37.95 -28.54
N TRP A 174 -21.01 38.78 -27.67
CA TRP A 174 -19.82 38.42 -26.89
C TRP A 174 -20.11 37.53 -25.69
N ALA A 175 -21.31 37.60 -25.10
CA ALA A 175 -21.64 36.85 -23.88
C ALA A 175 -21.47 35.32 -24.02
N PRO A 176 -21.96 34.65 -25.09
CA PRO A 176 -21.69 33.22 -25.30
C PRO A 176 -20.20 32.90 -25.47
N ILE A 177 -19.44 33.77 -26.13
CA ILE A 177 -18.01 33.57 -26.40
C ILE A 177 -17.20 33.67 -25.10
N VAL A 178 -17.53 34.64 -24.24
CA VAL A 178 -16.92 34.77 -22.91
C VAL A 178 -17.24 33.56 -22.04
N LEU A 179 -18.47 33.03 -22.11
CA LEU A 179 -18.84 31.80 -21.40
C LEU A 179 -18.02 30.60 -21.90
N VAL A 180 -17.87 30.43 -23.22
CA VAL A 180 -17.04 29.37 -23.81
C VAL A 180 -15.57 29.53 -23.39
N TYR A 181 -15.02 30.75 -23.42
CA TYR A 181 -13.66 31.05 -22.99
C TYR A 181 -13.35 30.57 -21.56
N PHE A 182 -14.32 30.71 -20.63
CA PHE A 182 -14.18 30.23 -19.27
C PHE A 182 -14.32 28.70 -19.18
N MET A 183 -15.30 28.11 -19.88
CA MET A 183 -15.49 26.65 -19.91
C MET A 183 -14.28 25.92 -20.51
N ASP A 184 -13.68 26.47 -21.56
CA ASP A 184 -12.55 25.86 -22.25
C ASP A 184 -11.28 25.81 -21.38
N THR A 185 -11.18 26.68 -20.37
CA THR A 185 -10.06 26.66 -19.40
C THR A 185 -9.94 25.31 -18.69
N GLN A 186 -11.08 24.67 -18.38
CA GLN A 186 -11.09 23.34 -17.76
C GLN A 186 -10.60 22.26 -18.73
N ILE A 187 -10.94 22.37 -20.02
CA ILE A 187 -10.53 21.42 -21.06
C ILE A 187 -9.02 21.49 -21.28
N TRP A 188 -8.46 22.70 -21.43
CA TRP A 188 -7.01 22.90 -21.55
C TRP A 188 -6.26 22.36 -20.34
N TYR A 189 -6.77 22.62 -19.13
CA TYR A 189 -6.19 22.05 -17.92
C TYR A 189 -6.23 20.52 -17.92
N ALA A 190 -7.35 19.89 -18.32
CA ALA A 190 -7.47 18.43 -18.37
C ALA A 190 -6.49 17.80 -19.37
N ILE A 191 -6.30 18.41 -20.54
CA ILE A 191 -5.35 17.93 -21.56
C ILE A 191 -3.91 18.05 -21.04
N PHE A 192 -3.50 19.23 -20.57
CA PHE A 192 -2.13 19.47 -20.09
C PHE A 192 -1.80 18.65 -18.85
N SER A 193 -2.72 18.54 -17.89
CA SER A 193 -2.53 17.72 -16.68
C SER A 193 -2.39 16.24 -17.02
N THR A 194 -3.14 15.74 -18.02
CA THR A 194 -3.04 14.36 -18.48
C THR A 194 -1.71 14.09 -19.20
N VAL A 195 -1.27 14.99 -20.09
CA VAL A 195 0.01 14.86 -20.80
C VAL A 195 1.19 14.94 -19.82
N PHE A 196 1.23 15.98 -18.98
CA PHE A 196 2.31 16.17 -18.02
C PHE A 196 2.30 15.06 -16.96
N GLY A 197 1.12 14.67 -16.47
CA GLY A 197 0.95 13.54 -15.55
C GLY A 197 1.40 12.22 -16.15
N GLY A 198 1.10 11.97 -17.43
CA GLY A 198 1.56 10.79 -18.17
C GLY A 198 3.08 10.74 -18.32
N VAL A 199 3.71 11.84 -18.74
CA VAL A 199 5.17 11.95 -18.88
C VAL A 199 5.86 11.81 -17.51
N SER A 200 5.38 12.51 -16.48
CA SER A 200 5.93 12.43 -15.13
C SER A 200 5.76 11.04 -14.53
N GLY A 201 4.63 10.38 -14.77
CA GLY A 201 4.39 9.00 -14.34
C GLY A 201 5.35 8.02 -15.01
N ALA A 202 5.57 8.15 -16.32
CA ALA A 202 6.52 7.33 -17.07
C ALA A 202 7.97 7.51 -16.59
N LEU A 203 8.41 8.76 -16.38
CA LEU A 203 9.74 9.08 -15.84
C LEU A 203 9.93 8.59 -14.40
N SER A 204 8.84 8.47 -13.64
CA SER A 204 8.86 7.97 -12.26
C SER A 204 8.70 6.45 -12.17
N HIS A 205 8.69 5.75 -13.31
CA HIS A 205 8.42 4.31 -13.41
C HIS A 205 7.10 3.87 -12.74
N VAL A 206 6.12 4.78 -12.66
CA VAL A 206 4.83 4.51 -12.01
C VAL A 206 4.02 3.56 -12.90
N GLY A 207 3.74 2.37 -12.36
CA GLY A 207 3.02 1.32 -13.08
C GLY A 207 3.86 0.67 -14.17
N GLU A 208 5.18 0.51 -13.95
CA GLU A 208 6.06 -0.30 -14.79
C GLU A 208 5.65 -1.79 -14.78
N ILE A 209 5.15 -2.29 -13.64
CA ILE A 209 4.58 -3.62 -13.51
C ILE A 209 3.06 -3.47 -13.48
N ARG A 210 2.35 -3.99 -14.48
CA ARG A 210 0.88 -3.95 -14.56
C ARG A 210 0.23 -5.32 -14.64
N THR A 211 0.99 -6.32 -15.09
CA THR A 211 0.50 -7.68 -15.29
C THR A 211 1.35 -8.69 -14.55
N LEU A 212 0.78 -9.85 -14.24
CA LEU A 212 1.50 -10.95 -13.61
C LEU A 212 2.67 -11.46 -14.48
N GLY A 213 2.57 -11.35 -15.81
CA GLY A 213 3.68 -11.64 -16.72
C GLY A 213 4.88 -10.71 -16.50
N MET A 214 4.63 -9.39 -16.40
CA MET A 214 5.67 -8.40 -16.12
C MET A 214 6.27 -8.58 -14.72
N LEU A 215 5.44 -8.94 -13.74
CA LEU A 215 5.87 -9.26 -12.38
C LEU A 215 6.89 -10.40 -12.38
N ARG A 216 6.62 -11.51 -13.09
CA ARG A 216 7.52 -12.67 -13.17
C ARG A 216 8.87 -12.32 -13.77
N VAL A 217 8.88 -11.56 -14.86
CA VAL A 217 10.11 -11.11 -15.52
C VAL A 217 10.95 -10.25 -14.59
N ARG A 218 10.31 -9.35 -13.82
CA ARG A 218 10.99 -8.45 -12.89
C ARG A 218 11.27 -9.06 -11.52
N PHE A 219 10.67 -10.18 -11.15
CA PHE A 219 10.79 -10.75 -9.81
C PHE A 219 12.25 -11.00 -9.42
N LYS A 220 13.07 -11.53 -10.33
CA LYS A 220 14.49 -11.77 -10.08
C LYS A 220 15.32 -10.51 -9.84
N SER A 221 14.83 -9.35 -10.30
CA SER A 221 15.46 -8.05 -10.06
C SER A 221 14.94 -7.36 -8.79
N MET A 222 13.89 -7.89 -8.15
CA MET A 222 13.34 -7.30 -6.92
C MET A 222 14.28 -7.36 -5.73
N PRO A 223 15.04 -8.45 -5.47
CA PRO A 223 16.03 -8.45 -4.39
C PRO A 223 17.05 -7.32 -4.54
N ASP A 224 17.58 -7.12 -5.75
CA ASP A 224 18.53 -6.03 -6.05
C ASP A 224 17.90 -4.64 -5.87
N ALA A 225 16.62 -4.48 -6.24
CA ALA A 225 15.88 -3.23 -6.03
C ALA A 225 15.63 -2.97 -4.54
N PHE A 226 15.22 -4.00 -3.79
CA PHE A 226 15.03 -3.95 -2.35
C PHE A 226 16.33 -3.55 -1.62
N ARG A 227 17.48 -4.12 -2.03
CA ARG A 227 18.80 -3.72 -1.50
C ARG A 227 19.09 -2.24 -1.70
N LYS A 228 18.80 -1.70 -2.89
CA LYS A 228 19.05 -0.27 -3.18
C LYS A 228 18.23 0.67 -2.30
N CYS A 229 17.10 0.21 -1.77
CA CYS A 229 16.26 0.97 -0.85
C CYS A 229 16.81 0.99 0.58
N ARG A 230 17.77 0.14 0.96
CA ARG A 230 18.36 0.09 2.32
C ARG A 230 19.70 0.83 2.37
N VAL A 231 19.99 1.48 3.50
CA VAL A 231 21.28 2.17 3.74
C VAL A 231 22.44 1.19 4.00
N ALA A 232 22.18 0.01 4.56
CA ALA A 232 23.19 -1.00 4.92
C ALA A 232 23.66 -1.83 3.70
N ALA A 233 24.29 -1.19 2.72
CA ALA A 233 24.64 -1.78 1.41
C ALA A 233 26.03 -2.46 1.35
N HIS A 234 26.52 -3.09 2.43
CA HIS A 234 27.89 -3.62 2.50
C HIS A 234 28.04 -5.16 2.50
N LYS A 235 26.98 -5.96 2.28
CA LYS A 235 27.08 -7.44 2.31
C LYS A 235 26.83 -8.14 0.97
N GLU A 236 27.39 -9.34 0.87
CA GLU A 236 27.38 -10.23 -0.31
C GLU A 236 25.99 -10.52 -0.88
N GLN A 237 25.92 -10.69 -2.20
CA GLN A 237 24.70 -10.83 -3.01
C GLN A 237 23.79 -12.01 -2.62
N ALA A 238 24.33 -13.06 -2.00
CA ALA A 238 23.56 -14.25 -1.62
C ALA A 238 22.78 -14.09 -0.30
N LEU A 239 23.27 -13.27 0.63
CA LEU A 239 22.57 -12.96 1.89
C LEU A 239 21.32 -12.10 1.63
N ASP A 240 21.35 -11.33 0.56
CA ASP A 240 20.36 -10.31 0.18
C ASP A 240 19.06 -10.89 -0.41
N VAL A 241 19.18 -11.95 -1.23
CA VAL A 241 18.00 -12.67 -1.76
C VAL A 241 17.20 -13.34 -0.64
N ARG A 242 17.89 -13.88 0.38
CA ARG A 242 17.24 -14.53 1.53
C ARG A 242 16.49 -13.51 2.40
N SER A 243 17.10 -12.34 2.62
CA SER A 243 16.43 -11.26 3.37
C SER A 243 15.17 -10.79 2.65
N PHE A 244 15.24 -10.64 1.33
CA PHE A 244 14.05 -10.35 0.51
C PHE A 244 12.98 -11.45 0.62
N PHE A 245 13.35 -12.73 0.58
CA PHE A 245 12.40 -13.84 0.72
C PHE A 245 11.69 -13.84 2.08
N CYS A 246 12.36 -13.45 3.17
CA CYS A 246 11.70 -13.30 4.47
C CYS A 246 10.57 -12.25 4.42
N VAL A 247 10.86 -11.07 3.86
CA VAL A 247 9.87 -10.00 3.69
C VAL A 247 8.75 -10.43 2.74
N TRP A 248 9.09 -11.05 1.62
CA TRP A 248 8.14 -11.57 0.63
C TRP A 248 7.20 -12.60 1.25
N ASN A 249 7.73 -13.57 1.99
CA ASN A 249 6.93 -14.61 2.64
C ASN A 249 6.00 -14.02 3.72
N SER A 250 6.47 -13.03 4.49
CA SER A 250 5.61 -12.32 5.44
C SER A 250 4.46 -11.59 4.74
N PHE A 251 4.76 -10.95 3.60
CA PHE A 251 3.74 -10.32 2.76
C PHE A 251 2.73 -11.32 2.18
N ILE A 252 3.17 -12.46 1.65
CA ILE A 252 2.26 -13.51 1.14
C ILE A 252 1.41 -14.10 2.26
N ASN A 253 1.98 -14.34 3.45
CA ASN A 253 1.21 -14.79 4.61
C ASN A 253 0.13 -13.77 5.01
N SER A 254 0.40 -12.47 4.95
CA SER A 254 -0.61 -11.45 5.23
C SER A 254 -1.79 -11.50 4.24
N LEU A 255 -1.54 -11.78 2.96
CA LEU A 255 -2.60 -11.95 1.96
C LEU A 255 -3.46 -13.18 2.25
N ARG A 256 -2.84 -14.27 2.74
CA ARG A 256 -3.57 -15.48 3.11
C ARG A 256 -4.44 -15.27 4.36
N GLU A 257 -3.92 -14.57 5.36
CA GLU A 257 -4.66 -14.23 6.59
C GLU A 257 -5.84 -13.28 6.33
N GLU A 258 -5.77 -12.47 5.26
CA GLU A 258 -6.88 -11.64 4.77
C GLU A 258 -7.86 -12.39 3.87
N ASP A 259 -7.59 -13.67 3.59
CA ASP A 259 -8.40 -14.54 2.72
C ASP A 259 -8.39 -14.12 1.23
N PHE A 260 -7.40 -13.34 0.78
CA PHE A 260 -7.30 -12.99 -0.65
C PHE A 260 -6.74 -14.11 -1.53
N ILE A 261 -5.99 -15.03 -0.95
CA ILE A 261 -5.39 -16.16 -1.66
C ILE A 261 -5.73 -17.47 -0.95
N SER A 262 -5.85 -18.54 -1.71
CA SER A 262 -6.02 -19.91 -1.19
C SER A 262 -4.71 -20.48 -0.64
N ASP A 263 -4.78 -21.59 0.11
CA ASP A 263 -3.58 -22.29 0.60
C ASP A 263 -2.71 -22.79 -0.56
N ARG A 264 -3.34 -23.27 -1.64
CA ARG A 264 -2.62 -23.65 -2.85
C ARG A 264 -1.89 -22.48 -3.51
N GLU A 265 -2.51 -21.30 -3.59
CA GLU A 265 -1.87 -20.12 -4.17
C GLU A 265 -0.76 -19.58 -3.28
N LYS A 266 -0.94 -19.62 -1.95
CA LYS A 266 0.12 -19.33 -0.98
C LYS A 266 1.33 -20.23 -1.22
N ASP A 267 1.14 -21.55 -1.30
CA ASP A 267 2.23 -22.51 -1.54
C ASP A 267 2.99 -22.22 -2.85
N MET A 268 2.30 -21.71 -3.88
CA MET A 268 2.92 -21.35 -5.16
C MET A 268 3.72 -20.05 -5.12
N LEU A 269 3.30 -19.09 -4.29
CA LEU A 269 3.91 -17.75 -4.20
C LEU A 269 5.04 -17.69 -3.18
N MET A 270 5.01 -18.55 -2.15
CA MET A 270 6.03 -18.60 -1.11
C MET A 270 7.41 -18.96 -1.68
N ALA A 271 8.41 -18.24 -1.18
CA ALA A 271 9.81 -18.58 -1.37
C ALA A 271 10.24 -19.60 -0.31
N PRO A 272 11.21 -20.47 -0.62
CA PRO A 272 11.66 -21.51 0.32
C PRO A 272 12.26 -20.91 1.59
N SER A 273 11.82 -21.41 2.75
CA SER A 273 12.10 -20.84 4.08
C SER A 273 13.53 -21.09 4.59
N SER A 274 14.28 -22.02 4.00
CA SER A 274 15.50 -22.56 4.59
C SER A 274 16.68 -22.68 3.62
N SER A 275 17.88 -22.59 4.19
CA SER A 275 19.13 -23.01 3.54
C SER A 275 19.11 -24.52 3.32
N SER A 276 18.36 -24.98 2.35
CA SER A 276 18.69 -26.25 1.74
C SER A 276 20.11 -26.09 1.19
N ASN A 277 20.98 -27.07 1.45
CA ASN A 277 22.35 -27.13 0.90
C ASN A 277 22.32 -27.39 -0.62
N LEU A 278 21.34 -26.81 -1.32
CA LEU A 278 21.17 -26.90 -2.73
C LEU A 278 22.24 -26.02 -3.41
N PRO A 279 22.84 -26.50 -4.50
CA PRO A 279 23.84 -25.74 -5.26
C PRO A 279 23.26 -24.51 -5.98
N VAL A 280 21.95 -24.31 -5.92
CA VAL A 280 21.20 -23.32 -6.71
C VAL A 280 20.23 -22.54 -5.83
N VAL A 281 20.03 -21.24 -6.12
CA VAL A 281 19.02 -20.41 -5.47
C VAL A 281 17.61 -20.89 -5.89
N PRO A 282 16.80 -21.43 -4.96
CA PRO A 282 15.50 -21.98 -5.29
C PRO A 282 14.47 -20.85 -5.34
N TRP A 283 13.98 -20.56 -6.55
CA TRP A 283 12.99 -19.51 -6.80
C TRP A 283 11.56 -20.00 -6.46
N PRO A 284 10.62 -19.11 -6.12
CA PRO A 284 9.22 -19.49 -5.87
C PRO A 284 8.61 -20.33 -7.02
N PRO A 285 7.75 -21.33 -6.71
CA PRO A 285 7.22 -22.25 -7.72
C PRO A 285 6.46 -21.57 -8.86
N PHE A 286 5.79 -20.44 -8.61
CA PHE A 286 5.06 -19.71 -9.65
C PHE A 286 5.95 -19.23 -10.81
N LEU A 287 7.25 -19.00 -10.58
CA LEU A 287 8.22 -18.63 -11.63
C LEU A 287 8.69 -19.83 -12.44
N LEU A 288 8.60 -21.03 -11.86
CA LEU A 288 9.07 -22.30 -12.41
C LEU A 288 7.94 -23.12 -13.06
N ALA A 289 6.75 -22.53 -13.20
CA ALA A 289 5.59 -23.15 -13.83
C ALA A 289 5.93 -23.72 -15.21
N SER A 290 5.49 -24.96 -15.45
CA SER A 290 5.73 -25.75 -16.67
C SER A 290 7.19 -26.07 -17.00
N LYS A 291 8.19 -25.59 -16.23
CA LYS A 291 9.61 -25.79 -16.56
C LYS A 291 10.04 -27.25 -16.43
N VAL A 292 9.74 -27.89 -15.28
CA VAL A 292 10.06 -29.30 -15.03
C VAL A 292 9.21 -30.25 -15.90
N PRO A 293 7.87 -30.08 -16.03
CA PRO A 293 7.08 -30.88 -16.96
C PRO A 293 7.57 -30.79 -18.41
N THR A 294 7.99 -29.60 -18.86
CA THR A 294 8.59 -29.43 -20.19
C THR A 294 9.91 -30.17 -20.33
N ALA A 295 10.77 -30.12 -19.30
CA ALA A 295 12.03 -30.87 -19.29
C ALA A 295 11.79 -32.39 -19.33
N LEU A 296 10.81 -32.88 -18.57
CA LEU A 296 10.39 -34.29 -18.59
C LEU A 296 9.90 -34.71 -19.98
N HIS A 297 9.05 -33.90 -20.62
CA HIS A 297 8.58 -34.17 -21.99
C HIS A 297 9.73 -34.15 -23.02
N MET A 298 10.69 -33.24 -22.87
CA MET A 298 11.90 -33.21 -23.70
C MET A 298 12.73 -34.50 -23.53
N ALA A 299 12.90 -34.98 -22.31
CA ALA A 299 13.61 -36.23 -22.03
C ALA A 299 12.87 -37.47 -22.59
N MET A 300 11.53 -37.51 -22.50
CA MET A 300 10.75 -38.62 -23.07
C MET A 300 10.87 -38.75 -24.59
N THR A 301 11.13 -37.63 -25.28
CA THR A 301 11.13 -37.56 -26.74
C THR A 301 12.53 -37.61 -27.36
N SER A 302 13.59 -37.53 -26.55
CA SER A 302 14.98 -37.65 -27.01
C SER A 302 15.35 -39.10 -27.34
N LYS A 303 16.17 -39.27 -28.38
CA LYS A 303 16.69 -40.59 -28.81
C LYS A 303 18.03 -40.88 -28.15
N GLU A 304 18.34 -42.17 -28.01
CA GLU A 304 19.64 -42.62 -27.49
C GLU A 304 20.80 -42.04 -28.33
N GLY A 305 21.80 -41.45 -27.66
CA GLY A 305 22.96 -40.80 -28.27
C GLY A 305 22.86 -39.27 -28.43
N ASP A 306 21.67 -38.68 -28.23
CA ASP A 306 21.46 -37.22 -28.33
C ASP A 306 21.60 -36.49 -26.96
N ASP A 307 22.36 -37.05 -26.01
CA ASP A 307 22.53 -36.54 -24.64
C ASP A 307 22.95 -35.06 -24.60
N HIS A 308 23.91 -34.70 -25.45
CA HIS A 308 24.40 -33.33 -25.54
C HIS A 308 23.29 -32.36 -25.98
N GLU A 309 22.48 -32.74 -26.98
CA GLU A 309 21.39 -31.91 -27.48
C GLU A 309 20.29 -31.73 -26.43
N LEU A 310 19.96 -32.80 -25.68
CA LEU A 310 19.00 -32.73 -24.59
C LEU A 310 19.49 -31.78 -23.49
N ILE A 311 20.72 -31.93 -23.03
CA ILE A 311 21.30 -31.11 -21.97
C ILE A 311 21.40 -29.65 -22.42
N GLU A 312 21.82 -29.39 -23.67
CA GLU A 312 21.89 -28.05 -24.23
C GLU A 312 20.51 -27.41 -24.33
N LYS A 313 19.51 -28.15 -24.82
CA LYS A 313 18.10 -27.71 -24.82
C LYS A 313 17.65 -27.34 -23.43
N ILE A 314 17.89 -28.17 -22.41
CA ILE A 314 17.51 -27.87 -21.03
C ILE A 314 18.22 -26.59 -20.54
N LYS A 315 19.53 -26.45 -20.81
CA LYS A 315 20.37 -25.31 -20.41
C LYS A 315 20.03 -23.99 -21.11
N LEU A 316 19.36 -23.99 -22.26
CA LEU A 316 18.88 -22.75 -22.93
C LEU A 316 18.04 -21.88 -21.98
N ASP A 317 17.28 -22.52 -21.09
CA ASP A 317 16.55 -21.85 -20.03
C ASP A 317 17.20 -22.15 -18.68
N LYS A 318 17.93 -21.17 -18.14
CA LYS A 318 18.63 -21.29 -16.86
C LYS A 318 17.69 -21.67 -15.72
N ASP A 319 16.44 -21.21 -15.73
CA ASP A 319 15.48 -21.55 -14.67
C ASP A 319 15.01 -22.99 -14.77
N ARG A 320 14.82 -23.48 -16.00
CA ARG A 320 14.47 -24.89 -16.22
C ARG A 320 15.60 -25.80 -15.75
N TYR A 321 16.83 -25.50 -16.14
CA TYR A 321 17.99 -26.27 -15.70
C TYR A 321 18.11 -26.30 -14.17
N ASN A 322 18.00 -25.12 -13.55
CA ASN A 322 18.02 -24.97 -12.10
C ASN A 322 16.89 -25.72 -11.39
N ALA A 323 15.66 -25.66 -11.91
CA ALA A 323 14.50 -26.35 -11.35
C ALA A 323 14.61 -27.88 -11.45
N VAL A 324 15.22 -28.40 -12.52
CA VAL A 324 15.48 -29.84 -12.67
C VAL A 324 16.50 -30.32 -11.63
N ILE A 325 17.59 -29.57 -11.44
CA ILE A 325 18.59 -29.88 -10.40
C ILE A 325 17.94 -29.83 -9.01
N GLU A 326 17.20 -28.77 -8.72
CA GLU A 326 16.47 -28.62 -7.47
C GLU A 326 15.53 -29.80 -7.23
N CYS A 327 14.72 -30.17 -8.23
CA CYS A 327 13.77 -31.28 -8.13
C CYS A 327 14.46 -32.60 -7.78
N TYR A 328 15.61 -32.87 -8.40
CA TYR A 328 16.37 -34.10 -8.15
C TYR A 328 17.03 -34.11 -6.76
N GLU A 329 17.71 -33.03 -6.38
CA GLU A 329 18.38 -32.94 -5.08
C GLU A 329 17.37 -32.92 -3.93
N SER A 330 16.23 -32.23 -4.09
CA SER A 330 15.12 -32.26 -3.12
C SER A 330 14.53 -33.67 -2.97
N LEU A 331 14.34 -34.40 -4.07
CA LEU A 331 13.89 -35.79 -4.05
C LEU A 331 14.86 -36.68 -3.26
N LYS A 332 16.16 -36.58 -3.54
CA LYS A 332 17.19 -37.33 -2.82
C LYS A 332 17.14 -37.07 -1.32
N ILE A 333 17.14 -35.79 -0.94
CA ILE A 333 17.10 -35.38 0.47
C ILE A 333 15.85 -35.94 1.16
N ILE A 334 14.69 -35.83 0.52
CA ILE A 334 13.43 -36.36 1.02
C ILE A 334 13.52 -37.88 1.24
N LEU A 335 13.99 -38.64 0.25
CA LEU A 335 14.09 -40.10 0.35
C LEU A 335 15.05 -40.53 1.46
N VAL A 336 16.24 -39.93 1.54
CA VAL A 336 17.24 -40.25 2.57
C VAL A 336 16.74 -39.94 3.98
N CYS A 337 15.98 -38.86 4.15
CA CYS A 337 15.41 -38.47 5.45
C CYS A 337 14.16 -39.29 5.83
N LEU A 338 13.36 -39.73 4.85
CA LEU A 338 12.18 -40.56 5.08
C LEU A 338 12.56 -41.98 5.53
N LEU A 339 13.67 -42.52 5.03
CA LEU A 339 14.12 -43.87 5.35
C LEU A 339 14.86 -43.92 6.69
N LEU A 340 14.61 -44.96 7.49
CA LEU A 340 15.38 -45.22 8.71
C LEU A 340 16.47 -46.26 8.49
N ASP A 341 16.19 -47.28 7.69
CA ASP A 341 17.08 -48.42 7.50
C ASP A 341 18.31 -48.07 6.66
N TYR A 342 19.48 -48.50 7.14
CA TYR A 342 20.76 -48.21 6.47
C TYR A 342 20.86 -48.84 5.07
N ASN A 343 20.29 -50.03 4.89
CA ASN A 343 20.30 -50.73 3.61
C ASN A 343 19.46 -49.98 2.56
N ASP A 344 18.29 -49.47 2.96
CA ASP A 344 17.42 -48.70 2.06
C ASP A 344 18.06 -47.37 1.67
N LYS A 345 18.73 -46.68 2.61
CA LYS A 345 19.52 -45.47 2.30
C LYS A 345 20.64 -45.75 1.32
N ARG A 346 21.36 -46.87 1.50
CA ARG A 346 22.43 -47.28 0.60
C ARG A 346 21.93 -47.50 -0.83
N ILE A 347 20.73 -48.07 -1.00
CA ILE A 347 20.12 -48.23 -2.32
C ILE A 347 19.89 -46.87 -2.99
N VAL A 348 19.38 -45.87 -2.25
CA VAL A 348 19.19 -44.51 -2.77
C VAL A 348 20.53 -43.86 -3.14
N ASP A 349 21.57 -44.05 -2.33
CA ASP A 349 22.93 -43.54 -2.60
C ASP A 349 23.58 -44.23 -3.81
N ASP A 350 23.38 -45.53 -3.99
CA ASP A 350 23.88 -46.28 -5.15
C ASP A 350 23.20 -45.80 -6.45
N ILE A 351 21.89 -45.52 -6.42
CA ILE A 351 21.16 -44.91 -7.54
C ILE A 351 21.72 -43.51 -7.84
N ASP A 352 21.93 -42.67 -6.82
CA ASP A 352 22.51 -41.33 -6.99
C ASP A 352 23.91 -41.38 -7.61
N LYS A 353 24.74 -42.35 -7.20
CA LYS A 353 26.07 -42.57 -7.78
C LYS A 353 26.00 -42.93 -9.26
N ILE A 354 25.07 -43.78 -9.66
CA ILE A 354 24.87 -44.16 -11.06
C ILE A 354 24.43 -42.93 -11.86
N VAL A 355 23.40 -42.20 -11.40
CA VAL A 355 22.92 -40.98 -12.07
C VAL A 355 24.05 -39.96 -12.25
N ARG A 356 24.85 -39.71 -11.21
CA ARG A 356 25.98 -38.76 -11.29
C ARG A 356 27.08 -39.22 -12.25
N ASN A 357 27.40 -40.52 -12.27
CA ASN A 357 28.37 -41.08 -13.22
C ASN A 357 27.88 -40.96 -14.66
N SER A 358 26.61 -41.28 -14.94
CA SER A 358 26.01 -41.13 -16.27
C SER A 358 26.00 -39.67 -16.74
N MET A 359 25.73 -38.73 -15.83
CA MET A 359 25.80 -37.29 -16.12
C MET A 359 27.23 -36.81 -16.41
N GLN A 360 28.25 -37.37 -15.76
CA GLN A 360 29.67 -37.02 -16.03
C GLN A 360 30.16 -37.61 -17.35
N ASN A 361 29.72 -38.83 -17.68
CA ASN A 361 30.12 -39.54 -18.90
C ASN A 361 29.26 -39.19 -20.12
N ASN A 362 28.17 -38.43 -19.95
CA ASN A 362 27.16 -38.12 -20.97
C ASN A 362 26.49 -39.38 -21.56
N THR A 363 26.24 -40.39 -20.73
CA THR A 363 25.61 -41.67 -21.11
C THR A 363 24.20 -41.81 -20.52
N LEU A 364 23.52 -40.70 -20.21
CA LEU A 364 22.24 -40.71 -19.49
C LEU A 364 21.13 -41.38 -20.31
N LEU A 365 21.06 -41.13 -21.61
CA LEU A 365 20.09 -41.79 -22.51
C LEU A 365 20.46 -43.24 -22.81
N GLU A 366 21.72 -43.61 -22.62
CA GLU A 366 22.21 -44.98 -22.78
C GLU A 366 21.90 -45.82 -21.53
N ASP A 367 22.09 -45.27 -20.33
CA ASP A 367 21.96 -45.97 -19.05
C ASP A 367 20.50 -46.06 -18.54
N PHE A 368 19.63 -45.14 -18.99
CA PHE A 368 18.23 -45.03 -18.53
C PHE A 368 17.23 -45.04 -19.70
N LYS A 369 16.09 -45.70 -19.49
CA LYS A 369 14.95 -45.73 -20.43
C LYS A 369 14.09 -44.48 -20.26
N MET A 370 14.44 -43.39 -20.93
CA MET A 370 13.72 -42.11 -20.77
C MET A 370 12.25 -42.12 -21.16
N ALA A 371 11.79 -43.05 -21.99
CA ALA A 371 10.37 -43.25 -22.26
C ALA A 371 9.56 -43.53 -20.97
N GLU A 372 10.20 -44.12 -19.96
CA GLU A 372 9.56 -44.55 -18.71
C GLU A 372 9.66 -43.51 -17.58
N ILE A 373 10.39 -42.40 -17.79
CA ILE A 373 10.53 -41.32 -16.79
C ILE A 373 9.17 -40.72 -16.39
N GLY A 374 8.19 -40.80 -17.30
CA GLY A 374 6.82 -40.35 -17.03
C GLY A 374 6.11 -41.21 -16.00
N LYS A 375 6.36 -42.52 -16.02
CA LYS A 375 5.81 -43.43 -14.99
C LYS A 375 6.42 -43.14 -13.63
N VAL A 376 7.75 -42.94 -13.57
CA VAL A 376 8.47 -42.53 -12.36
C VAL A 376 7.93 -41.20 -11.81
N SER A 377 7.75 -40.20 -12.66
CA SER A 377 7.18 -38.91 -12.25
C SER A 377 5.75 -39.07 -11.72
N ASN A 378 4.91 -39.89 -12.35
CA ASN A 378 3.53 -40.09 -11.92
C ASN A 378 3.43 -40.83 -10.58
N THR A 379 4.29 -41.83 -10.33
CA THR A 379 4.32 -42.52 -9.03
C THR A 379 4.89 -41.64 -7.93
N LEU A 380 5.91 -40.82 -8.23
CA LEU A 380 6.40 -39.80 -7.30
C LEU A 380 5.32 -38.79 -6.93
N VAL A 381 4.53 -38.32 -7.90
CA VAL A 381 3.42 -37.40 -7.65
C VAL A 381 2.38 -38.03 -6.71
N LYS A 382 2.05 -39.32 -6.89
CA LYS A 382 1.15 -40.06 -5.97
C LYS A 382 1.72 -40.17 -4.56
N LEU A 383 3.01 -40.50 -4.44
CA LEU A 383 3.70 -40.57 -3.15
C LEU A 383 3.66 -39.21 -2.43
N LEU A 384 3.98 -38.12 -3.12
CA LEU A 384 3.97 -36.77 -2.55
C LEU A 384 2.56 -36.29 -2.16
N GLN A 385 1.51 -36.73 -2.87
CA GLN A 385 0.13 -36.44 -2.46
C GLN A 385 -0.22 -37.09 -1.13
N LEU A 386 0.23 -38.33 -0.90
CA LEU A 386 0.03 -39.04 0.37
C LEU A 386 0.88 -38.44 1.50
N LEU A 387 2.09 -37.96 1.19
CA LEU A 387 2.94 -37.27 2.16
C LEU A 387 2.44 -35.86 2.53
N LYS A 388 1.62 -35.23 1.67
CA LYS A 388 1.00 -33.92 1.96
C LYS A 388 -0.18 -34.04 2.93
N SER A 389 -0.93 -35.15 2.90
CA SER A 389 -2.07 -35.35 3.80
C SER A 389 -1.62 -35.67 5.23
N GLU A 390 -2.32 -35.13 6.24
CA GLU A 390 -2.05 -35.50 7.64
C GLU A 390 -2.31 -37.00 7.85
N PRO A 391 -1.36 -37.75 8.43
CA PRO A 391 -1.58 -39.16 8.72
C PRO A 391 -2.54 -39.30 9.90
N THR A 392 -3.81 -39.58 9.61
CA THR A 392 -4.84 -39.79 10.63
C THR A 392 -4.88 -41.21 11.18
N ASP A 393 -4.44 -42.22 10.41
CA ASP A 393 -4.59 -43.65 10.74
C ASP A 393 -3.42 -44.52 10.26
N ASP A 394 -3.20 -45.68 10.89
CA ASP A 394 -2.27 -46.76 10.47
C ASP A 394 -2.48 -47.20 9.01
N THR A 395 -3.68 -46.98 8.46
CA THR A 395 -3.99 -47.30 7.06
C THR A 395 -3.30 -46.36 6.07
N THR A 396 -3.03 -45.11 6.47
CA THR A 396 -2.34 -44.11 5.64
C THR A 396 -0.85 -44.40 5.58
N GLU A 397 -0.25 -44.86 6.67
CA GLU A 397 1.14 -45.33 6.71
C GLU A 397 1.38 -46.46 5.71
N ARG A 398 0.51 -47.48 5.71
CA ARG A 398 0.59 -48.59 4.74
C ARG A 398 0.46 -48.11 3.29
N LYS A 399 -0.38 -47.11 3.02
CA LYS A 399 -0.51 -46.51 1.68
C LYS A 399 0.76 -45.79 1.26
N ILE A 400 1.42 -45.08 2.19
CA ILE A 400 2.70 -44.39 1.94
C ILE A 400 3.80 -45.41 1.65
N VAL A 401 3.91 -46.47 2.46
CA VAL A 401 4.88 -47.55 2.26
C VAL A 401 4.68 -48.21 0.89
N ASN A 402 3.43 -48.57 0.54
CA ASN A 402 3.13 -49.15 -0.76
C ASN A 402 3.49 -48.18 -1.92
N ALA A 403 3.15 -46.90 -1.81
CA ALA A 403 3.47 -45.92 -2.84
C ALA A 403 4.99 -45.69 -2.98
N LEU A 404 5.75 -45.78 -1.90
CA LEU A 404 7.21 -45.70 -1.91
C LEU A 404 7.83 -46.94 -2.57
N GLN A 405 7.33 -48.14 -2.23
CA GLN A 405 7.76 -49.39 -2.85
C GLN A 405 7.47 -49.40 -4.35
N ASP A 406 6.27 -48.98 -4.76
CA ASP A 406 5.89 -48.82 -6.17
C ASP A 406 6.82 -47.84 -6.90
N PHE A 407 7.15 -46.71 -6.26
CA PHE A 407 8.08 -45.71 -6.80
C PHE A 407 9.49 -46.30 -7.00
N MET A 408 10.03 -46.98 -5.98
CA MET A 408 11.37 -47.58 -6.03
C MET A 408 11.44 -48.74 -7.03
N GLU A 409 10.39 -49.56 -7.16
CA GLU A 409 10.33 -50.63 -8.15
C GLU A 409 10.37 -50.07 -9.57
N ILE A 410 9.51 -49.09 -9.88
CA ILE A 410 9.47 -48.50 -11.24
C ILE A 410 10.78 -47.78 -11.54
N ALA A 411 11.36 -47.07 -10.57
CA ALA A 411 12.63 -46.38 -10.75
C ALA A 411 13.80 -47.34 -11.04
N THR A 412 13.86 -48.49 -10.38
CA THR A 412 14.98 -49.44 -10.52
C THR A 412 14.79 -50.46 -11.65
N ARG A 413 13.55 -50.88 -11.94
CA ARG A 413 13.27 -51.98 -12.88
C ARG A 413 12.88 -51.48 -14.27
N ASP A 414 12.01 -50.47 -14.31
CA ASP A 414 11.43 -49.98 -15.55
C ASP A 414 12.27 -48.84 -16.14
N PHE A 415 12.81 -47.97 -15.28
CA PHE A 415 13.57 -46.79 -15.71
C PHE A 415 15.07 -47.05 -15.90
N MET A 416 15.74 -47.81 -15.03
CA MET A 416 17.17 -48.15 -15.17
C MET A 416 17.37 -49.39 -16.06
N LYS A 417 18.35 -49.37 -16.99
CA LYS A 417 18.64 -50.56 -17.83
C LYS A 417 19.37 -51.67 -17.05
N ASP A 418 20.28 -51.31 -16.14
CA ASP A 418 21.05 -52.24 -15.29
C ASP A 418 20.58 -52.31 -13.83
N GLY A 419 19.37 -51.81 -13.51
CA GLY A 419 18.92 -51.68 -12.12
C GLY A 419 18.59 -53.01 -11.40
N HIS A 420 18.47 -54.12 -12.15
CA HIS A 420 18.27 -55.46 -11.59
C HIS A 420 19.37 -55.93 -10.63
N GLY A 421 20.59 -55.37 -10.74
CA GLY A 421 21.72 -55.71 -9.86
C GLY A 421 21.71 -54.99 -8.49
N ILE A 422 20.88 -53.95 -8.33
CA ILE A 422 20.86 -53.09 -7.14
C ILE A 422 19.95 -53.68 -6.03
N LEU A 423 18.85 -54.31 -6.41
CA LEU A 423 17.92 -55.00 -5.50
C LEU A 423 18.21 -56.51 -5.51
N LYS A 424 18.93 -57.02 -4.51
CA LYS A 424 19.20 -58.47 -4.37
C LYS A 424 17.97 -59.21 -3.82
N ASP A 425 17.66 -60.35 -4.43
CA ASP A 425 16.69 -61.40 -4.05
C ASP A 425 15.20 -61.01 -3.82
N GLU A 426 14.29 -61.91 -4.21
CA GLU A 426 12.82 -61.68 -4.07
C GLU A 426 12.33 -61.69 -2.61
N ASN A 427 13.10 -62.27 -1.68
CA ASN A 427 12.72 -62.38 -0.26
C ASN A 427 13.09 -61.13 0.57
N GLU A 428 14.13 -60.37 0.22
CA GLU A 428 14.45 -59.09 0.89
C GLU A 428 13.44 -57.98 0.52
N ARG A 429 12.74 -58.12 -0.63
CA ARG A 429 11.75 -57.16 -1.16
C ARG A 429 10.52 -56.94 -0.28
N LYS A 430 10.07 -57.95 0.46
CA LYS A 430 8.89 -57.81 1.35
C LYS A 430 9.22 -57.07 2.65
N GLN A 431 10.50 -56.85 2.95
CA GLN A 431 10.96 -56.19 4.17
C GLN A 431 11.62 -54.82 3.92
N SER A 432 12.13 -54.55 2.72
CA SER A 432 12.71 -53.24 2.34
C SER A 432 11.68 -52.11 2.24
N PHE A 433 12.07 -50.88 2.60
CA PHE A 433 11.27 -49.65 2.54
C PHE A 433 10.02 -49.65 3.44
N THR A 434 10.01 -50.47 4.50
CA THR A 434 8.88 -50.58 5.42
C THR A 434 8.99 -49.63 6.62
N ASN A 435 10.21 -49.34 7.08
CA ASN A 435 10.46 -48.56 8.28
C ASN A 435 10.69 -47.07 7.94
N LEU A 436 9.64 -46.26 8.08
CA LEU A 436 9.65 -44.84 7.73
C LEU A 436 9.76 -43.94 8.97
N ASN A 437 10.46 -42.82 8.80
CA ASN A 437 10.51 -41.78 9.82
C ASN A 437 9.22 -40.94 9.79
N MET A 438 8.26 -41.31 10.63
CA MET A 438 6.96 -40.63 10.70
C MET A 438 7.05 -39.22 11.34
N ASP A 439 8.12 -38.93 12.10
CA ASP A 439 8.33 -37.60 12.69
C ASP A 439 8.65 -36.56 11.62
N VAL A 440 9.34 -36.97 10.54
CA VAL A 440 9.61 -36.13 9.36
C VAL A 440 8.31 -35.72 8.67
N ILE A 441 7.31 -36.59 8.61
CA ILE A 441 6.00 -36.29 7.99
C ILE A 441 5.20 -35.28 8.84
N LYS A 442 5.42 -35.31 10.17
CA LYS A 442 4.74 -34.42 11.12
C LYS A 442 5.40 -33.04 11.25
N ASP A 443 6.64 -32.88 10.79
CA ASP A 443 7.34 -31.60 10.80
C ASP A 443 6.81 -30.65 9.72
N ALA A 444 6.53 -29.40 10.10
CA ALA A 444 6.08 -28.35 9.19
C ALA A 444 7.13 -28.03 8.11
N PHE A 445 8.41 -28.13 8.44
CA PHE A 445 9.50 -27.90 7.50
C PHE A 445 9.45 -28.89 6.32
N TRP A 446 9.29 -30.18 6.62
CA TRP A 446 9.27 -31.23 5.61
C TRP A 446 7.98 -31.25 4.81
N ARG A 447 6.85 -30.89 5.43
CA ARG A 447 5.60 -30.62 4.70
C ARG A 447 5.79 -29.55 3.63
N GLU A 448 6.46 -28.43 3.94
CA GLU A 448 6.79 -27.41 2.94
C GLU A 448 7.58 -28.00 1.76
N GLN A 449 8.56 -28.87 2.04
CA GLN A 449 9.36 -29.52 1.00
C GLN A 449 8.55 -30.49 0.13
N PHE A 450 7.66 -31.30 0.73
CA PHE A 450 6.79 -32.21 -0.03
C PHE A 450 5.84 -31.45 -0.94
N VAL A 451 5.21 -30.40 -0.41
CA VAL A 451 4.32 -29.52 -1.17
C VAL A 451 5.08 -28.84 -2.32
N ARG A 452 6.28 -28.33 -2.05
CA ARG A 452 7.12 -27.67 -3.05
C ARG A 452 7.50 -28.62 -4.18
N LEU A 453 8.01 -29.81 -3.86
CA LEU A 453 8.39 -30.80 -4.86
C LEU A 453 7.18 -31.25 -5.70
N HIS A 454 6.03 -31.44 -5.04
CA HIS A 454 4.77 -31.75 -5.73
C HIS A 454 4.38 -30.64 -6.70
N LEU A 455 4.49 -29.37 -6.29
CA LEU A 455 4.20 -28.21 -7.15
C LEU A 455 5.16 -28.13 -8.34
N LEU A 456 6.46 -28.33 -8.15
CA LEU A 456 7.44 -28.31 -9.25
C LEU A 456 7.10 -29.35 -10.34
N LEU A 457 6.66 -30.54 -9.93
CA LEU A 457 6.30 -31.63 -10.85
C LEU A 457 4.94 -31.46 -11.53
N THR A 458 3.98 -30.79 -10.88
CA THR A 458 2.58 -30.74 -11.34
C THR A 458 2.15 -29.40 -11.91
N MET A 459 2.88 -28.31 -11.65
CA MET A 459 2.49 -26.96 -12.10
C MET A 459 2.57 -26.82 -13.61
N LYS A 460 1.42 -26.49 -14.20
CA LYS A 460 1.23 -26.19 -15.64
C LYS A 460 1.02 -24.68 -15.86
N ASP A 461 0.79 -24.30 -17.11
CA ASP A 461 0.63 -22.89 -17.53
C ASP A 461 -0.57 -22.18 -16.88
N SER A 462 -1.57 -22.90 -16.36
CA SER A 462 -2.67 -22.29 -15.58
C SER A 462 -2.18 -21.58 -14.32
N ALA A 463 -0.98 -21.90 -13.84
CA ALA A 463 -0.34 -21.17 -12.76
C ALA A 463 0.14 -19.76 -13.17
N MET A 464 0.06 -19.38 -14.46
CA MET A 464 0.45 -18.07 -14.97
C MET A 464 -0.44 -16.93 -14.44
N ASP A 465 -1.69 -17.25 -14.11
CA ASP A 465 -2.71 -16.30 -13.64
C ASP A 465 -2.84 -16.23 -12.10
N VAL A 466 -1.91 -16.83 -11.36
CA VAL A 466 -1.91 -16.82 -9.89
C VAL A 466 -1.25 -15.54 -9.33
N PRO A 467 -1.85 -14.87 -8.32
CA PRO A 467 -3.13 -15.20 -7.67
C PRO A 467 -4.35 -14.74 -8.50
N THR A 468 -5.50 -15.40 -8.36
CA THR A 468 -6.71 -15.08 -9.13
C THR A 468 -7.43 -13.83 -8.63
N ASN A 469 -7.42 -13.58 -7.32
CA ASN A 469 -8.10 -12.44 -6.70
C ASN A 469 -7.52 -11.09 -7.18
N LEU A 470 -8.40 -10.16 -7.53
CA LEU A 470 -8.01 -8.86 -8.10
C LEU A 470 -7.29 -7.96 -7.09
N ASP A 471 -7.70 -7.99 -5.83
CA ASP A 471 -7.06 -7.20 -4.78
C ASP A 471 -5.68 -7.76 -4.40
N ALA A 472 -5.50 -9.08 -4.37
CA ALA A 472 -4.17 -9.71 -4.24
C ALA A 472 -3.24 -9.26 -5.37
N ARG A 473 -3.72 -9.33 -6.63
CA ARG A 473 -2.95 -8.85 -7.80
C ARG A 473 -2.58 -7.37 -7.66
N ARG A 474 -3.53 -6.53 -7.24
CA ARG A 474 -3.30 -5.09 -7.04
C ARG A 474 -2.25 -4.84 -5.95
N ARG A 475 -2.35 -5.51 -4.80
CA ARG A 475 -1.42 -5.36 -3.67
C ARG A 475 -0.01 -5.85 -4.02
N ILE A 476 0.11 -7.02 -4.66
CA ILE A 476 1.41 -7.55 -5.13
C ILE A 476 2.04 -6.60 -6.15
N THR A 477 1.24 -6.10 -7.10
CA THR A 477 1.70 -5.16 -8.11
C THR A 477 2.12 -3.83 -7.50
N PHE A 478 1.40 -3.34 -6.49
CA PHE A 478 1.77 -2.14 -5.75
C PHE A 478 3.09 -2.33 -4.99
N PHE A 479 3.23 -3.42 -4.24
CA PHE A 479 4.47 -3.78 -3.56
C PHE A 479 5.65 -3.84 -4.54
N ALA A 480 5.49 -4.55 -5.65
CA ALA A 480 6.51 -4.68 -6.68
C ALA A 480 6.90 -3.34 -7.30
N ASN A 481 5.92 -2.52 -7.72
CA ASN A 481 6.17 -1.20 -8.29
C ASN A 481 6.90 -0.30 -7.29
N SER A 482 6.53 -0.36 -6.02
CA SER A 482 7.13 0.45 -4.96
C SER A 482 8.66 0.25 -4.88
N LEU A 483 9.16 -0.96 -5.10
CA LEU A 483 10.60 -1.26 -5.11
C LEU A 483 11.36 -0.62 -6.29
N PHE A 484 10.68 -0.40 -7.43
CA PHE A 484 11.28 0.21 -8.62
C PHE A 484 11.04 1.72 -8.71
N MET A 485 10.18 2.27 -7.84
CA MET A 485 10.00 3.70 -7.72
C MET A 485 11.21 4.35 -7.05
N LYS A 486 11.40 5.65 -7.34
CA LYS A 486 12.44 6.44 -6.68
C LYS A 486 12.04 6.70 -5.21
N MET A 487 12.51 5.86 -4.31
CA MET A 487 12.31 6.01 -2.86
C MET A 487 13.57 6.56 -2.16
N PRO A 488 13.41 7.35 -1.08
CA PRO A 488 14.50 7.63 -0.15
C PRO A 488 15.06 6.34 0.44
N ARG A 489 16.36 6.32 0.74
CA ARG A 489 16.97 5.16 1.40
C ARG A 489 16.49 5.07 2.85
N ALA A 490 15.97 3.92 3.23
CA ALA A 490 15.48 3.67 4.58
C ALA A 490 16.67 3.42 5.54
N PRO A 491 16.74 4.13 6.68
CA PRO A 491 17.67 3.79 7.75
C PRO A 491 17.27 2.45 8.39
N GLN A 492 18.15 1.89 9.24
CA GLN A 492 17.77 0.75 10.08
C GLN A 492 16.55 1.11 10.95
N VAL A 493 15.70 0.14 11.30
CA VAL A 493 14.50 0.39 12.12
C VAL A 493 14.85 1.04 13.46
N HIS A 494 15.98 0.68 14.05
CA HIS A 494 16.51 1.30 15.26
C HIS A 494 16.72 2.82 15.11
N ASP A 495 17.17 3.28 13.95
CA ASP A 495 17.47 4.70 13.67
C ASP A 495 16.30 5.43 13.00
N MET A 496 15.21 4.73 12.69
CA MET A 496 14.01 5.30 12.09
C MET A 496 13.35 6.31 13.05
N ILE A 497 12.76 7.35 12.47
CA ILE A 497 11.87 8.28 13.17
C ILE A 497 10.71 7.50 13.76
N SER A 498 10.49 7.65 15.06
CA SER A 498 9.34 7.04 15.74
C SER A 498 8.05 7.80 15.40
N PHE A 499 6.94 7.10 15.20
CA PHE A 499 5.67 7.75 14.87
C PHE A 499 4.46 7.11 15.54
N SER A 500 3.45 7.95 15.76
CA SER A 500 2.13 7.54 16.25
C SER A 500 1.08 7.66 15.17
N VAL A 501 0.12 6.73 15.18
CA VAL A 501 -1.15 6.90 14.46
C VAL A 501 -2.24 7.26 15.47
N LEU A 502 -3.09 8.22 15.12
CA LEU A 502 -4.22 8.65 15.93
C LEU A 502 -5.51 8.64 15.10
N THR A 503 -6.47 7.82 15.50
CA THR A 503 -7.77 7.67 14.82
C THR A 503 -8.91 8.09 15.77
N PRO A 504 -9.88 8.90 15.32
CA PRO A 504 -11.04 9.24 16.12
C PRO A 504 -12.08 8.12 16.03
N TYR A 505 -12.72 7.82 17.14
CA TYR A 505 -13.87 6.93 17.18
C TYR A 505 -14.94 7.51 18.13
N TYR A 506 -16.21 7.38 17.77
CA TYR A 506 -17.29 7.90 18.59
C TYR A 506 -18.18 6.79 19.14
N ASN A 507 -19.06 6.26 18.30
CA ASN A 507 -20.08 5.29 18.71
C ASN A 507 -20.52 4.37 17.55
N GLU A 508 -19.71 4.27 16.51
CA GLU A 508 -19.96 3.39 15.38
C GLU A 508 -19.90 1.92 15.80
N GLU A 509 -20.61 1.04 15.10
CA GLU A 509 -20.46 -0.39 15.37
C GLU A 509 -19.04 -0.86 15.03
N VAL A 510 -18.44 -1.63 15.94
CA VAL A 510 -17.04 -2.06 15.83
C VAL A 510 -16.96 -3.41 15.12
N LEU A 511 -17.80 -4.35 15.55
CA LEU A 511 -18.00 -5.66 14.93
C LEU A 511 -19.49 -5.81 14.65
N TYR A 512 -19.85 -6.49 13.57
CA TYR A 512 -21.22 -6.90 13.32
C TYR A 512 -21.71 -7.87 14.40
N SER A 513 -22.99 -7.81 14.71
CA SER A 513 -23.68 -8.85 15.47
C SER A 513 -24.27 -9.94 14.56
N SER A 514 -24.50 -11.14 15.11
CA SER A 514 -25.14 -12.24 14.38
C SER A 514 -26.54 -11.85 13.87
N HIS A 515 -27.25 -11.01 14.64
CA HIS A 515 -28.54 -10.48 14.24
C HIS A 515 -28.42 -9.55 13.02
N GLU A 516 -27.48 -8.59 13.03
CA GLU A 516 -27.26 -7.67 11.91
C GLU A 516 -26.87 -8.40 10.62
N LEU A 517 -25.96 -9.38 10.71
CA LEU A 517 -25.50 -10.12 9.53
C LEU A 517 -26.62 -10.88 8.83
N ASN A 518 -27.55 -11.42 9.60
CA ASN A 518 -28.66 -12.23 9.12
C ASN A 518 -29.95 -11.43 8.88
N ARG A 519 -30.01 -10.18 9.35
CA ARG A 519 -31.15 -9.29 9.14
C ARG A 519 -31.30 -9.01 7.64
N LYS A 520 -32.49 -9.30 7.13
CA LYS A 520 -32.85 -9.06 5.73
C LYS A 520 -33.31 -7.62 5.55
N ASN A 521 -32.84 -6.97 4.50
CA ASN A 521 -33.33 -5.67 4.03
C ASN A 521 -34.71 -5.81 3.37
N GLU A 522 -35.27 -4.70 2.88
CA GLU A 522 -36.57 -4.66 2.18
C GLU A 522 -36.64 -5.63 0.99
N ASP A 523 -35.51 -5.84 0.30
CA ASP A 523 -35.37 -6.79 -0.82
C ASP A 523 -35.11 -8.24 -0.39
N GLY A 524 -35.15 -8.55 0.92
CA GLY A 524 -34.90 -9.90 1.44
C GLY A 524 -33.43 -10.31 1.50
N ILE A 525 -32.49 -9.40 1.19
CA ILE A 525 -31.04 -9.64 1.17
C ILE A 525 -30.44 -9.35 2.54
N SER A 526 -29.66 -10.28 3.09
CA SER A 526 -28.89 -10.07 4.32
C SER A 526 -27.48 -9.53 4.04
N ILE A 527 -26.86 -8.89 5.02
CA ILE A 527 -25.48 -8.36 4.89
C ILE A 527 -24.50 -9.49 4.60
N LEU A 528 -24.64 -10.63 5.29
CA LEU A 528 -23.77 -11.79 5.07
C LEU A 528 -23.90 -12.31 3.63
N PHE A 529 -25.13 -12.48 3.13
CA PHE A 529 -25.35 -12.91 1.75
C PHE A 529 -24.76 -11.92 0.74
N TYR A 530 -24.91 -10.62 0.99
CA TYR A 530 -24.33 -9.58 0.16
C TYR A 530 -22.80 -9.67 0.11
N LEU A 531 -22.13 -9.80 1.27
CA LEU A 531 -20.67 -9.93 1.34
C LEU A 531 -20.16 -11.19 0.64
N GLN A 532 -20.85 -12.34 0.80
CA GLN A 532 -20.54 -13.57 0.09
C GLN A 532 -20.65 -13.43 -1.44
N LYS A 533 -21.57 -12.59 -1.93
CA LYS A 533 -21.74 -12.34 -3.36
C LYS A 533 -20.74 -11.33 -3.93
N ILE A 534 -20.27 -10.37 -3.14
CA ILE A 534 -19.24 -9.42 -3.58
C ILE A 534 -17.84 -10.04 -3.53
N TYR A 535 -17.56 -10.87 -2.51
CA TYR A 535 -16.26 -11.49 -2.28
C TYR A 535 -16.35 -13.03 -2.31
N PRO A 536 -16.78 -13.63 -3.44
CA PRO A 536 -17.01 -15.08 -3.52
C PRO A 536 -15.72 -15.90 -3.40
N ASP A 537 -14.62 -15.39 -3.96
CA ASP A 537 -13.29 -15.99 -3.87
C ASP A 537 -12.72 -15.88 -2.46
N GLU A 538 -12.85 -14.72 -1.82
CA GLU A 538 -12.38 -14.53 -0.44
C GLU A 538 -13.19 -15.35 0.57
N TRP A 539 -14.49 -15.51 0.35
CA TRP A 539 -15.33 -16.39 1.17
C TRP A 539 -14.87 -17.85 1.07
N LYS A 540 -14.54 -18.32 -0.13
CA LYS A 540 -14.01 -19.67 -0.33
C LYS A 540 -12.66 -19.86 0.38
N ASN A 541 -11.76 -18.90 0.27
CA ASN A 541 -10.44 -18.94 0.93
C ASN A 541 -10.56 -18.85 2.46
N PHE A 542 -11.57 -18.13 2.95
CA PHE A 542 -11.91 -18.07 4.37
C PHE A 542 -12.35 -19.43 4.90
N LEU A 543 -13.30 -20.08 4.21
CA LEU A 543 -13.77 -21.42 4.57
C LEU A 543 -12.64 -22.45 4.54
N GLU A 544 -11.77 -22.38 3.53
CA GLU A 544 -10.53 -23.19 3.46
C GLU A 544 -9.65 -22.96 4.70
N ARG A 545 -9.54 -21.72 5.20
CA ARG A 545 -8.68 -21.39 6.36
C ARG A 545 -9.18 -21.99 7.66
N ILE A 546 -10.49 -21.94 7.87
CA ILE A 546 -11.12 -22.48 9.08
C ILE A 546 -11.33 -24.00 8.99
N GLY A 547 -11.04 -24.60 7.83
CA GLY A 547 -11.15 -26.04 7.61
C GLY A 547 -12.59 -26.54 7.48
N VAL A 548 -13.51 -25.68 7.04
CA VAL A 548 -14.95 -26.00 6.92
C VAL A 548 -15.31 -26.25 5.46
N ASP A 549 -16.08 -27.31 5.21
CA ASP A 549 -16.60 -27.59 3.88
C ASP A 549 -17.69 -26.57 3.50
N PRO A 550 -17.56 -25.83 2.38
CA PRO A 550 -18.57 -24.89 1.92
C PRO A 550 -19.96 -25.50 1.71
N ASP A 551 -20.04 -26.80 1.44
CA ASP A 551 -21.31 -27.49 1.21
C ASP A 551 -22.01 -27.90 2.52
N ASN A 552 -21.32 -27.84 3.66
CA ASN A 552 -21.86 -28.19 4.97
C ASN A 552 -22.38 -26.97 5.74
N GLU A 553 -23.65 -26.61 5.53
CA GLU A 553 -24.26 -25.44 6.18
C GLU A 553 -24.27 -25.48 7.72
N GLU A 554 -24.28 -26.66 8.33
CA GLU A 554 -24.31 -26.78 9.81
C GLU A 554 -22.95 -26.43 10.42
N GLU A 555 -21.85 -26.90 9.82
CA GLU A 555 -20.50 -26.54 10.24
C GLU A 555 -20.22 -25.06 10.02
N VAL A 556 -20.65 -24.50 8.89
CA VAL A 556 -20.52 -23.06 8.62
C VAL A 556 -21.25 -22.23 9.68
N LYS A 557 -22.47 -22.63 10.07
CA LYS A 557 -23.22 -21.96 11.15
C LYS A 557 -22.56 -22.12 12.52
N GLY A 558 -21.83 -23.22 12.73
CA GLY A 558 -21.05 -23.47 13.95
C GLY A 558 -19.90 -22.49 14.16
N CYS A 559 -19.32 -21.95 13.09
CA CYS A 559 -18.19 -21.01 13.12
C CYS A 559 -18.62 -19.52 13.08
N MET A 560 -19.75 -19.18 13.72
CA MET A 560 -20.33 -17.84 13.61
C MET A 560 -19.39 -16.73 14.10
N ASP A 561 -18.56 -16.97 15.11
CA ASP A 561 -17.62 -15.98 15.65
C ASP A 561 -16.56 -15.58 14.61
N ASP A 562 -16.01 -16.55 13.86
CA ASP A 562 -15.09 -16.28 12.76
C ASP A 562 -15.75 -15.52 11.61
N ILE A 563 -17.01 -15.85 11.31
CA ILE A 563 -17.82 -15.17 10.29
C ILE A 563 -18.06 -13.71 10.67
N LEU A 564 -18.35 -13.44 11.94
CA LEU A 564 -18.56 -12.09 12.46
C LEU A 564 -17.30 -11.24 12.26
N ILE A 565 -16.12 -11.78 12.59
CA ILE A 565 -14.83 -11.09 12.40
C ILE A 565 -14.55 -10.88 10.91
N TRP A 566 -14.72 -11.93 10.09
CA TRP A 566 -14.48 -11.87 8.63
C TRP A 566 -15.35 -10.80 7.95
N ALA A 567 -16.62 -10.74 8.32
CA ALA A 567 -17.55 -9.74 7.80
C ALA A 567 -17.19 -8.33 8.30
N SER A 568 -16.83 -8.21 9.59
CA SER A 568 -16.48 -6.91 10.20
C SER A 568 -15.23 -6.31 9.59
N TYR A 569 -14.22 -7.10 9.22
CA TYR A 569 -13.04 -6.57 8.51
C TYR A 569 -13.33 -6.03 7.11
N ARG A 570 -14.48 -6.39 6.51
CA ARG A 570 -14.91 -5.91 5.19
C ARG A 570 -15.90 -4.76 5.27
N GLY A 571 -16.80 -4.80 6.27
CA GLY A 571 -17.91 -3.85 6.38
C GLY A 571 -17.80 -2.82 7.50
N GLN A 572 -17.06 -3.10 8.59
CA GLN A 572 -16.95 -2.19 9.73
C GLN A 572 -15.67 -1.35 9.69
N THR A 573 -15.83 -0.04 9.87
CA THR A 573 -14.77 0.95 9.66
C THR A 573 -13.67 0.85 10.72
N LEU A 574 -14.01 0.69 12.01
CA LEU A 574 -12.99 0.62 13.08
C LEU A 574 -12.17 -0.66 12.99
N ALA A 575 -12.81 -1.83 12.93
CA ALA A 575 -12.11 -3.10 12.86
C ALA A 575 -11.17 -3.18 11.64
N ARG A 576 -11.63 -2.72 10.47
CA ARG A 576 -10.81 -2.65 9.25
C ARG A 576 -9.63 -1.70 9.39
N THR A 577 -9.86 -0.50 9.94
CA THR A 577 -8.81 0.51 10.11
C THR A 577 -7.76 0.04 11.11
N VAL A 578 -8.20 -0.53 12.24
CA VAL A 578 -7.29 -1.07 13.26
C VAL A 578 -6.41 -2.16 12.66
N ARG A 579 -7.01 -3.15 11.97
CA ARG A 579 -6.27 -4.21 11.28
C ARG A 579 -5.23 -3.63 10.31
N GLY A 580 -5.65 -2.68 9.48
CA GLY A 580 -4.77 -2.04 8.48
C GLY A 580 -3.60 -1.28 9.10
N MET A 581 -3.83 -0.46 10.12
CA MET A 581 -2.77 0.32 10.79
C MET A 581 -1.80 -0.58 11.56
N MET A 582 -2.26 -1.71 12.08
CA MET A 582 -1.41 -2.67 12.79
C MET A 582 -0.40 -3.38 11.86
N TYR A 583 -0.59 -3.33 10.54
CA TYR A 583 0.43 -3.79 9.60
C TYR A 583 1.71 -2.97 9.62
N TYR A 584 1.68 -1.69 10.02
CA TYR A 584 2.91 -0.92 10.23
C TYR A 584 3.79 -1.56 11.28
N ARG A 585 3.21 -1.93 12.43
CA ARG A 585 3.92 -2.63 13.50
C ARG A 585 4.54 -3.94 13.00
N ARG A 586 3.74 -4.77 12.31
CA ARG A 586 4.19 -6.08 11.80
C ARG A 586 5.31 -5.93 10.77
N ALA A 587 5.19 -4.94 9.88
CA ALA A 587 6.24 -4.64 8.89
C ALA A 587 7.54 -4.20 9.58
N LEU A 588 7.45 -3.35 10.61
CA LEU A 588 8.61 -2.93 11.40
C LEU A 588 9.25 -4.07 12.18
N GLU A 589 8.46 -5.00 12.72
CA GLU A 589 8.96 -6.21 13.39
C GLU A 589 9.79 -7.06 12.42
N VAL A 590 9.25 -7.36 11.24
CA VAL A 590 9.94 -8.14 10.19
C VAL A 590 11.22 -7.43 9.72
N GLN A 591 11.12 -6.13 9.45
CA GLN A 591 12.27 -5.35 9.00
C GLN A 591 13.37 -5.27 10.09
N CYS A 592 12.98 -5.10 11.36
CA CYS A 592 13.91 -5.06 12.48
C CYS A 592 14.61 -6.41 12.68
N TYR A 593 13.88 -7.51 12.54
CA TYR A 593 14.44 -8.86 12.61
C TYR A 593 15.52 -9.07 11.54
N GLU A 594 15.27 -8.59 10.32
CA GLU A 594 16.23 -8.66 9.22
C GLU A 594 17.41 -7.67 9.34
N ASP A 595 17.21 -6.52 9.98
CA ASP A 595 18.31 -5.61 10.34
C ASP A 595 19.22 -6.27 11.41
N MET A 596 18.65 -6.96 12.40
CA MET A 596 19.39 -7.57 13.52
C MET A 596 20.24 -8.78 13.14
N LYS A 597 19.76 -9.64 12.23
CA LYS A 597 20.56 -10.76 11.68
C LYS A 597 21.88 -10.30 11.06
N SER A 598 21.96 -9.02 10.68
CA SER A 598 23.17 -8.45 10.09
C SER A 598 24.25 -8.11 11.12
N GLU A 599 23.93 -8.06 12.43
CA GLU A 599 24.84 -7.50 13.44
C GLU A 599 25.60 -8.54 14.30
N GLN A 600 25.07 -9.73 14.65
CA GLN A 600 25.82 -10.85 15.28
C GLN A 600 24.92 -12.03 15.70
N ASP A 601 25.47 -13.27 15.66
CA ASP A 601 24.93 -14.51 16.25
C ASP A 601 24.73 -14.38 17.79
N LEU A 602 23.58 -13.90 18.23
CA LEU A 602 23.15 -13.99 19.63
C LEU A 602 21.76 -14.63 19.66
N GLY A 603 21.76 -15.93 19.96
CA GLY A 603 20.58 -16.79 19.87
C GLY A 603 19.37 -16.34 20.68
N GLY A 604 18.20 -16.88 20.30
CA GLY A 604 16.95 -16.91 21.07
C GLY A 604 16.19 -15.57 21.25
N ASP A 605 16.89 -14.48 21.56
CA ASP A 605 16.29 -13.21 22.01
C ASP A 605 15.96 -12.21 20.87
N GLU A 606 16.33 -12.51 19.62
CA GLU A 606 16.13 -11.61 18.47
C GLU A 606 14.64 -11.30 18.19
N SER A 607 13.74 -12.28 18.38
CA SER A 607 12.29 -12.07 18.17
C SER A 607 11.67 -11.17 19.23
N ALA A 608 12.07 -11.34 20.50
CA ALA A 608 11.57 -10.48 21.58
C ALA A 608 12.10 -9.05 21.43
N ARG A 609 13.37 -8.91 21.06
CA ARG A 609 14.00 -7.60 20.84
C ARG A 609 13.42 -6.86 19.64
N SER A 610 13.18 -7.54 18.51
CA SER A 610 12.55 -6.93 17.33
C SER A 610 11.13 -6.44 17.61
N LYS A 611 10.33 -7.22 18.35
CA LYS A 611 9.01 -6.78 18.84
C LYS A 611 9.10 -5.55 19.74
N ALA A 612 10.04 -5.53 20.68
CA ALA A 612 10.24 -4.40 21.57
C ALA A 612 10.63 -3.11 20.81
N ILE A 613 11.51 -3.20 19.83
CA ILE A 613 11.87 -2.04 18.99
C ILE A 613 10.67 -1.57 18.16
N ALA A 614 9.92 -2.49 17.55
CA ALA A 614 8.71 -2.14 16.81
C ALA A 614 7.69 -1.40 17.70
N ASP A 615 7.50 -1.84 18.95
CA ASP A 615 6.58 -1.20 19.92
C ASP A 615 7.05 0.17 20.42
N VAL A 616 8.37 0.45 20.36
CA VAL A 616 8.94 1.77 20.65
C VAL A 616 8.81 2.70 19.44
N LYS A 617 8.97 2.15 18.22
CA LYS A 617 8.96 2.94 16.98
C LYS A 617 7.56 3.25 16.46
N PHE A 618 6.59 2.41 16.76
CA PHE A 618 5.21 2.59 16.32
C PHE A 618 4.22 2.42 17.47
N THR A 619 3.35 3.41 17.63
CA THR A 619 2.23 3.33 18.57
C THR A 619 0.93 3.74 17.91
N TYR A 620 -0.13 2.97 18.14
CA TYR A 620 -1.44 3.31 17.61
C TYR A 620 -2.41 3.63 18.75
N VAL A 621 -2.98 4.84 18.71
CA VAL A 621 -3.95 5.34 19.69
C VAL A 621 -5.29 5.58 19.00
N VAL A 622 -6.35 4.98 19.53
CA VAL A 622 -7.72 5.30 19.12
C VAL A 622 -8.38 6.13 20.21
N ALA A 623 -8.89 7.29 19.84
CA ALA A 623 -9.63 8.17 20.73
C ALA A 623 -11.09 7.71 20.80
N CYS A 624 -11.42 6.85 21.78
CA CYS A 624 -12.75 6.30 22.03
C CYS A 624 -13.38 6.94 23.27
N GLN A 625 -13.94 8.14 23.14
CA GLN A 625 -14.43 8.91 24.29
C GLN A 625 -15.42 8.16 25.18
N LEU A 626 -16.39 7.49 24.55
CA LEU A 626 -17.50 6.82 25.23
C LEU A 626 -17.12 5.46 25.82
N TYR A 627 -15.88 4.99 25.63
CA TYR A 627 -15.46 3.66 26.11
C TYR A 627 -15.66 3.49 27.62
N GLY A 628 -15.33 4.50 28.42
CA GLY A 628 -15.57 4.49 29.87
C GLY A 628 -17.06 4.42 30.23
N MET A 629 -17.92 5.10 29.47
CA MET A 629 -19.37 5.03 29.64
C MET A 629 -19.92 3.67 29.25
N HIS A 630 -19.50 3.12 28.10
CA HIS A 630 -19.87 1.79 27.62
C HIS A 630 -19.46 0.68 28.59
N LYS A 631 -18.27 0.83 29.21
CA LYS A 631 -17.79 -0.07 30.26
C LYS A 631 -18.71 -0.11 31.47
N ALA A 632 -19.21 1.05 31.91
CA ALA A 632 -20.07 1.21 33.08
C ALA A 632 -21.57 1.02 32.78
N SER A 633 -21.95 0.97 31.50
CA SER A 633 -23.35 0.88 31.09
C SER A 633 -23.95 -0.49 31.41
N LYS A 634 -25.25 -0.47 31.71
CA LYS A 634 -26.08 -1.68 31.86
C LYS A 634 -26.80 -2.07 30.58
N ASP A 635 -26.75 -1.21 29.56
CA ASP A 635 -27.35 -1.51 28.27
C ASP A 635 -26.53 -2.57 27.53
N SER A 636 -27.23 -3.58 26.99
CA SER A 636 -26.57 -4.72 26.35
C SER A 636 -25.79 -4.33 25.10
N ARG A 637 -26.26 -3.31 24.36
CA ARG A 637 -25.59 -2.85 23.14
C ARG A 637 -24.31 -2.09 23.49
N GLU A 638 -24.40 -1.12 24.40
CA GLU A 638 -23.23 -0.36 24.84
C GLU A 638 -22.16 -1.27 25.48
N ARG A 639 -22.59 -2.25 26.28
CA ARG A 639 -21.69 -3.25 26.85
C ARG A 639 -21.00 -4.10 25.77
N GLY A 640 -21.73 -4.50 24.73
CA GLY A 640 -21.16 -5.21 23.58
C GLY A 640 -20.12 -4.38 22.81
N LEU A 641 -20.31 -3.06 22.69
CA LEU A 641 -19.30 -2.18 22.07
C LEU A 641 -18.00 -2.15 22.87
N TYR A 642 -18.09 -2.11 24.21
CA TYR A 642 -16.92 -2.22 25.08
C TYR A 642 -16.19 -3.56 24.86
N GLU A 643 -16.91 -4.68 24.84
CA GLU A 643 -16.35 -6.02 24.66
C GLU A 643 -15.69 -6.18 23.29
N ASN A 644 -16.30 -5.64 22.24
CA ASN A 644 -15.73 -5.64 20.89
C ASN A 644 -14.40 -4.85 20.81
N ILE A 645 -14.33 -3.68 21.46
CA ILE A 645 -13.09 -2.89 21.50
C ILE A 645 -12.02 -3.59 22.35
N LEU A 646 -12.41 -4.23 23.45
CA LEU A 646 -11.50 -5.03 24.28
C LEU A 646 -10.91 -6.20 23.48
N ASN A 647 -11.75 -6.94 22.74
CA ASN A 647 -11.29 -8.03 21.87
C ASN A 647 -10.29 -7.55 20.81
N LEU A 648 -10.49 -6.34 20.26
CA LEU A 648 -9.50 -5.72 19.36
C LEU A 648 -8.18 -5.39 20.08
N MET A 649 -8.21 -4.89 21.31
CA MET A 649 -6.98 -4.64 22.11
C MET A 649 -6.23 -5.93 22.43
N LEU A 650 -6.95 -7.01 22.75
CA LEU A 650 -6.37 -8.33 23.00
C LEU A 650 -5.75 -8.93 21.73
N THR A 651 -6.41 -8.74 20.59
CA THR A 651 -5.90 -9.20 19.27
C THR A 651 -4.67 -8.40 18.84
N TYR A 652 -4.62 -7.10 19.14
CA TYR A 652 -3.58 -6.18 18.69
C TYR A 652 -2.86 -5.51 19.86
N PRO A 653 -1.76 -6.10 20.39
CA PRO A 653 -1.14 -5.64 21.63
C PRO A 653 -0.59 -4.21 21.63
N ALA A 654 -0.30 -3.61 20.46
CA ALA A 654 0.17 -2.21 20.40
C ALA A 654 -0.96 -1.18 20.27
N LEU A 655 -2.20 -1.64 20.10
CA LEU A 655 -3.38 -0.79 20.13
C LEU A 655 -3.57 -0.23 21.54
N ARG A 656 -3.81 1.07 21.62
CA ARG A 656 -4.11 1.78 22.86
C ARG A 656 -5.41 2.53 22.69
N ILE A 657 -6.26 2.48 23.70
CA ILE A 657 -7.55 3.17 23.68
C ILE A 657 -7.49 4.32 24.67
N ALA A 658 -7.77 5.53 24.18
CA ALA A 658 -7.90 6.71 25.01
C ALA A 658 -9.38 7.06 25.15
N TYR A 659 -9.87 7.25 26.38
CA TYR A 659 -11.26 7.61 26.64
C TYR A 659 -11.39 8.72 27.68
N ILE A 660 -12.61 9.23 27.84
CA ILE A 660 -12.93 10.26 28.83
C ILE A 660 -13.66 9.60 30.00
N ASP A 661 -13.12 9.78 31.20
CA ASP A 661 -13.71 9.33 32.45
C ASP A 661 -14.29 10.55 33.20
N GLU A 662 -15.58 10.49 33.53
CA GLU A 662 -16.29 11.53 34.27
C GLU A 662 -16.45 11.10 35.73
N LYS A 663 -15.91 11.87 36.67
CA LYS A 663 -16.07 11.62 38.10
C LYS A 663 -16.65 12.83 38.81
N GLU A 664 -17.68 12.61 39.62
CA GLU A 664 -18.20 13.63 40.52
C GLU A 664 -17.34 13.67 41.79
N VAL A 665 -16.73 14.81 42.07
CA VAL A 665 -15.87 15.01 43.24
C VAL A 665 -16.49 16.04 44.17
N PRO A 666 -16.61 15.76 45.48
CA PRO A 666 -17.11 16.72 46.45
C PRO A 666 -16.09 17.83 46.70
N LEU A 667 -16.51 19.09 46.58
CA LEU A 667 -15.69 20.23 46.95
C LEU A 667 -15.74 20.47 48.46
N PRO A 668 -14.75 21.21 49.02
CA PRO A 668 -14.75 21.62 50.43
C PRO A 668 -16.01 22.39 50.88
N ASN A 669 -16.78 22.92 49.94
CA ASN A 669 -18.04 23.65 50.16
C ASN A 669 -19.31 22.77 50.09
N GLY A 670 -19.16 21.45 49.94
CA GLY A 670 -20.27 20.49 49.84
C GLY A 670 -20.97 20.41 48.48
N LYS A 671 -20.52 21.17 47.47
CA LYS A 671 -21.01 21.05 46.09
C LYS A 671 -20.25 19.95 45.35
N MET A 672 -20.95 19.17 44.53
CA MET A 672 -20.34 18.19 43.62
C MET A 672 -19.90 18.90 42.34
N GLU A 673 -18.64 18.76 41.95
CA GLU A 673 -18.14 19.22 40.65
C GLU A 673 -17.74 18.04 39.79
N LYS A 674 -18.05 18.12 38.50
CA LYS A 674 -17.65 17.12 37.52
C LYS A 674 -16.19 17.34 37.13
N HIS A 675 -15.34 16.40 37.50
CA HIS A 675 -13.97 16.34 37.01
C HIS A 675 -13.88 15.39 35.82
N TYR A 676 -13.26 15.87 34.75
CA TYR A 676 -13.00 15.12 33.53
C TYR A 676 -11.57 14.62 33.53
N TYR A 677 -11.38 13.35 33.21
CA TYR A 677 -10.05 12.74 33.05
C TYR A 677 -9.93 12.14 31.66
N SER A 678 -8.77 12.34 31.03
CA SER A 678 -8.35 11.55 29.87
C SER A 678 -7.61 10.32 30.40
N VAL A 679 -8.05 9.12 30.00
CA VAL A 679 -7.49 7.84 30.47
C VAL A 679 -6.99 7.05 29.27
N LEU A 680 -5.81 6.46 29.39
CA LEU A 680 -5.21 5.58 28.38
C LEU A 680 -5.17 4.15 28.91
N VAL A 681 -5.72 3.20 28.14
CA VAL A 681 -5.70 1.77 28.45
C VAL A 681 -5.03 0.96 27.33
N LYS A 682 -4.56 -0.23 27.69
CA LYS A 682 -3.90 -1.19 26.78
C LYS A 682 -4.16 -2.63 27.24
N GLY A 683 -4.14 -3.58 26.32
CA GLY A 683 -4.23 -5.01 26.64
C GLY A 683 -5.60 -5.36 27.22
N ASP A 684 -5.60 -6.03 28.37
CA ASP A 684 -6.82 -6.42 29.09
C ASP A 684 -7.37 -5.25 29.94
N ASP A 685 -7.57 -4.10 29.28
CA ASP A 685 -8.08 -2.85 29.88
C ASP A 685 -7.22 -2.33 31.06
N GLU A 686 -5.89 -2.50 30.97
CA GLU A 686 -4.95 -2.00 31.96
C GLU A 686 -4.77 -0.48 31.83
N GLU A 687 -5.09 0.26 32.89
CA GLU A 687 -4.90 1.72 32.95
C GLU A 687 -3.42 2.09 33.03
N ILE A 688 -2.89 2.73 31.99
CA ILE A 688 -1.50 3.17 31.93
C ILE A 688 -1.36 4.60 32.49
N TYR A 689 -2.22 5.50 32.01
CA TYR A 689 -2.15 6.92 32.37
C TYR A 689 -3.54 7.50 32.60
N ARG A 690 -3.62 8.44 33.54
CA ARG A 690 -4.80 9.25 33.83
C ARG A 690 -4.39 10.71 34.01
N VAL A 691 -5.00 11.59 33.23
CA VAL A 691 -4.68 13.03 33.22
C VAL A 691 -5.96 13.82 33.44
N LYS A 692 -5.96 14.71 34.44
CA LYS A 692 -7.10 15.62 34.69
C LYS A 692 -7.17 16.68 33.60
N LEU A 693 -8.35 16.87 33.03
CA LEU A 693 -8.63 17.87 32.01
C LEU A 693 -9.17 19.16 32.65
N PRO A 694 -8.92 20.34 32.05
CA PRO A 694 -9.36 21.62 32.59
C PRO A 694 -10.87 21.85 32.48
N GLY A 695 -11.58 21.03 31.71
CA GLY A 695 -13.02 21.09 31.47
C GLY A 695 -13.46 19.99 30.52
N LYS A 696 -14.73 20.02 30.10
CA LYS A 696 -15.30 19.03 29.18
C LYS A 696 -14.69 19.20 27.77
N PRO A 697 -13.97 18.22 27.23
CA PRO A 697 -13.27 18.37 25.95
C PRO A 697 -14.20 18.58 24.75
N THR A 698 -15.44 18.08 24.84
CA THR A 698 -16.44 18.11 23.78
C THR A 698 -17.17 19.45 23.66
N GLU A 699 -16.91 20.42 24.54
CA GLU A 699 -17.49 21.77 24.44
C GLU A 699 -16.69 22.71 23.52
N VAL A 700 -15.43 22.36 23.21
CA VAL A 700 -14.53 23.20 22.40
C VAL A 700 -14.83 23.08 20.88
N GLY A 701 -15.63 22.10 20.47
CA GLY A 701 -16.14 22.00 19.10
C GLY A 701 -16.95 20.74 18.83
N GLU A 702 -17.76 20.78 17.77
CA GLU A 702 -18.61 19.65 17.36
C GLU A 702 -17.83 18.66 16.47
N GLY A 703 -18.07 17.36 16.63
CA GLY A 703 -17.67 16.32 15.69
C GLY A 703 -16.49 15.42 16.08
N LYS A 704 -16.35 14.29 15.36
CA LYS A 704 -15.30 13.27 15.53
C LYS A 704 -13.85 13.81 15.49
N PRO A 705 -13.49 14.84 14.69
CA PRO A 705 -12.11 15.34 14.66
C PRO A 705 -11.69 16.07 15.94
N ASN A 706 -12.58 16.90 16.51
CA ASN A 706 -12.31 17.61 17.77
C ASN A 706 -12.23 16.64 18.97
N ASN A 707 -12.77 15.43 18.80
CA ASN A 707 -12.74 14.38 19.79
C ASN A 707 -11.34 13.78 20.04
N GLN A 708 -10.36 14.02 19.16
CA GLN A 708 -8.99 13.54 19.34
C GLN A 708 -8.16 14.38 20.33
N ASN A 709 -8.61 15.59 20.65
CA ASN A 709 -7.83 16.56 21.43
C ASN A 709 -7.44 16.05 22.82
N HIS A 710 -8.29 15.24 23.46
CA HIS A 710 -7.96 14.66 24.77
C HIS A 710 -6.93 13.51 24.67
N ALA A 711 -6.85 12.84 23.51
CA ALA A 711 -6.03 11.66 23.29
C ALA A 711 -4.63 12.02 22.77
N ILE A 712 -4.45 13.20 22.17
CA ILE A 712 -3.17 13.63 21.59
C ILE A 712 -2.01 13.59 22.59
N ILE A 713 -2.28 13.85 23.87
CA ILE A 713 -1.29 13.81 24.96
C ILE A 713 -0.68 12.42 25.19
N PHE A 714 -1.33 11.36 24.69
CA PHE A 714 -0.90 9.98 24.79
C PHE A 714 -0.11 9.51 23.57
N THR A 715 -0.10 10.29 22.49
CA THR A 715 0.75 10.00 21.34
C THR A 715 2.22 10.16 21.72
N ARG A 716 3.07 9.33 21.12
CA ARG A 716 4.51 9.27 21.38
C ARG A 716 5.28 9.21 20.06
N GLY A 717 6.55 9.55 20.15
CA GLY A 717 7.44 9.61 19.00
C GLY A 717 7.53 11.00 18.38
N GLU A 718 8.28 11.08 17.30
CA GLU A 718 8.70 12.31 16.64
C GLU A 718 7.69 12.78 15.58
N ALA A 719 6.90 11.85 15.02
CA ALA A 719 5.85 12.14 14.05
C ALA A 719 4.48 11.65 14.52
N LEU A 720 3.43 12.37 14.12
CA LEU A 720 2.04 12.01 14.39
C LEU A 720 1.26 12.00 13.07
N GLN A 721 0.63 10.86 12.77
CA GLN A 721 -0.29 10.69 11.66
C GLN A 721 -1.72 10.64 12.21
N ALA A 722 -2.50 11.69 11.96
CA ALA A 722 -3.93 11.70 12.26
C ALA A 722 -4.70 11.15 11.05
N ILE A 723 -5.56 10.16 11.28
CA ILE A 723 -6.31 9.47 10.22
C ILE A 723 -7.81 9.60 10.49
N ASP A 724 -8.58 10.00 9.49
CA ASP A 724 -10.03 9.83 9.50
C ASP A 724 -10.36 8.40 9.08
N MET A 725 -11.08 7.67 9.93
CA MET A 725 -11.45 6.27 9.72
C MET A 725 -12.32 6.05 8.46
N ASN A 726 -12.98 7.10 7.98
CA ASN A 726 -13.79 7.06 6.77
C ASN A 726 -12.99 7.31 5.47
N GLN A 727 -11.76 7.79 5.58
CA GLN A 727 -10.83 8.02 4.45
C GLN A 727 -9.92 6.82 4.27
#